data_AF-A0A1C4XK53-F1
#
_entry.id   AF-A0A1C4XK53-F1
#
_cell.length_a   1.000
_cell.length_b   1.000
_cell.length_c   1.000
_cell.angle_alpha   90.00
_cell.angle_beta   90.00
_cell.angle_gamma   90.00
#
_symmetry.space_group_name_H-M   'P 1'
#
loop_
_entity.id
_entity.type
_entity.pdbx_description
1 polymer ?
#
loop_
_entity_poly.entity_id
_entity_poly.type
_entity_poly.pdbx_seq_one_letter_code
_entity_poly.pdbx_strand_id
1 'polypeptide(L)'
;MVFVLLGGILFVQAYANGSFVPDYRAEVTAGGGQGEVPEEILGGGPIVNTTSGRPQSYRLPPRTMVLTFDDGPDERWTPEVTKVLERHQVPGTFFVLGNQVVRHPDLVRALADSGHELGVHTFTHPHLVDLPGWQRRLEYTQTQLAIAGATGIRTNLLRFPYSSRADAFLDRDWPLLQQAGELGYLTVVNDLDSRDWERRGPDSMIANSTPTGYAGAVTLWHDSGGDRSQTVEALDRFIPMMKERGYRFTTVSGALDLALAEAGATGGGPGPTSASAGEQWRGAMLIRAVRAADTTFVVFNILFVVVGVLTIGRTVLLFLLALRHARRRRRRDWSWGPPVTEPVSVVVPAYNEKEGIAAAVRSLASGDHPGGIEVVVVDDGSTDGTADIVAGLGLPNVRVVRKPNGGKPSALNTGVALARHDLIVMVDGDTVFEPDAVRRLVQPFADPQVGAVAGNVKVGNRRSMIAKWQHIEYVIGFNLDRRLYETLRCMPTVPGAIGGFRRQALAYAGGMTDETLAEDTDVTMALGRAGWKVVYEESARAWTEAPTSLGQLWKQRYRWSYGTMQAMWKHRRSVLDRGASGRFSRRCLTFLTLFGVVLPLTAPVIDLLALYGLVFLDRTETALAWLAMLGLQFLTAVVAFRLDREKLGVLWVLPLQQFVYRQLMYLVLVQSVVTALTGGRLGWQKLRRTGLDAAGPGQSGRPVAPVTGRR
;
A
#
# COMPACT_ATOMS: atom_id res chain seq x y z
N MET A 1 -10.25 -10.68 9.79
CA MET A 1 -10.27 -9.80 10.98
C MET A 1 -9.45 -8.54 10.78
N VAL A 2 -8.14 -8.62 10.53
CA VAL A 2 -7.26 -7.43 10.32
C VAL A 2 -7.77 -6.51 9.20
N PHE A 3 -8.14 -7.05 8.03
CA PHE A 3 -8.69 -6.24 6.92
C PHE A 3 -10.05 -5.59 7.21
N VAL A 4 -10.87 -6.19 8.08
CA VAL A 4 -12.18 -5.63 8.48
C VAL A 4 -11.98 -4.48 9.47
N LEU A 5 -11.07 -4.65 10.43
CA LEU A 5 -10.63 -3.58 11.34
C LEU A 5 -10.02 -2.40 10.57
N LEU A 6 -9.14 -2.69 9.60
CA LEU A 6 -8.57 -1.69 8.70
C LEU A 6 -9.64 -0.94 7.91
N GLY A 7 -10.59 -1.67 7.30
CA GLY A 7 -11.71 -1.07 6.56
C GLY A 7 -12.55 -0.17 7.45
N GLY A 8 -12.83 -0.57 8.69
CA GLY A 8 -13.56 0.24 9.66
C GLY A 8 -12.80 1.51 10.07
N ILE A 9 -11.50 1.41 10.33
CA ILE A 9 -10.64 2.56 10.65
C ILE A 9 -10.62 3.56 9.49
N LEU A 10 -10.39 3.06 8.28
CA LEU A 10 -10.36 3.88 7.07
C LEU A 10 -11.72 4.53 6.78
N PHE A 11 -12.83 3.84 7.06
CA PHE A 11 -14.17 4.39 6.93
C PHE A 11 -14.41 5.54 7.94
N VAL A 12 -14.01 5.37 9.20
CA VAL A 12 -14.10 6.43 10.22
C VAL A 12 -13.26 7.64 9.79
N GLN A 13 -12.05 7.41 9.27
CA GLN A 13 -11.19 8.49 8.76
C GLN A 13 -11.83 9.21 7.57
N ALA A 14 -12.42 8.47 6.62
CA ALA A 14 -13.09 9.05 5.47
C ALA A 14 -14.28 9.92 5.90
N TYR A 15 -15.08 9.41 6.84
CA TYR A 15 -16.25 10.12 7.36
C TYR A 15 -15.84 11.39 8.10
N ALA A 16 -14.83 11.33 8.98
CA ALA A 16 -14.36 12.49 9.74
C ALA A 16 -13.66 13.56 8.87
N ASN A 17 -13.25 13.20 7.66
CA ASN A 17 -12.64 14.10 6.68
C ASN A 17 -13.55 14.40 5.48
N GLY A 18 -14.82 13.96 5.51
CA GLY A 18 -15.77 14.28 4.46
C GLY A 18 -15.98 15.79 4.37
N SER A 19 -15.72 16.35 3.19
CA SER A 19 -16.13 17.68 2.69
C SER A 19 -16.26 18.86 3.68
N PHE A 20 -15.14 19.42 4.14
CA PHE A 20 -15.10 20.83 4.55
C PHE A 20 -14.89 21.70 3.31
N VAL A 21 -15.93 22.41 2.88
CA VAL A 21 -15.82 23.49 1.90
C VAL A 21 -16.01 24.80 2.65
N PRO A 22 -15.00 25.67 2.72
CA PRO A 22 -15.18 26.98 3.32
C PRO A 22 -16.21 27.82 2.56
N ASP A 23 -16.92 28.70 3.25
CA ASP A 23 -17.96 29.59 2.70
C ASP A 23 -17.57 30.30 1.39
N TYR A 24 -16.30 30.69 1.24
CA TYR A 24 -15.81 31.38 0.04
C TYR A 24 -15.76 30.52 -1.25
N ARG A 25 -15.97 29.20 -1.15
CA ARG A 25 -15.97 28.25 -2.29
C ARG A 25 -17.35 27.68 -2.62
N ALA A 26 -18.38 27.98 -1.83
CA ALA A 26 -19.73 27.48 -2.08
C ALA A 26 -20.41 28.28 -3.20
N GLU A 27 -20.89 27.57 -4.24
CA GLU A 27 -21.81 28.16 -5.22
C GLU A 27 -23.21 28.24 -4.59
N VAL A 28 -23.63 29.45 -4.23
CA VAL A 28 -25.00 29.70 -3.77
C VAL A 28 -25.95 29.52 -4.96
N THR A 29 -26.67 28.40 -5.02
CA THR A 29 -27.79 28.22 -5.96
C THR A 29 -28.98 29.05 -5.48
N ALA A 30 -28.95 30.35 -5.83
CA ALA A 30 -30.04 31.29 -5.63
C ALA A 30 -31.28 30.85 -6.42
N GLY A 31 -32.36 30.49 -5.73
CA GLY A 31 -33.65 30.18 -6.36
C GLY A 31 -34.61 29.43 -5.45
N GLY A 32 -35.48 30.13 -4.72
CA GLY A 32 -36.54 29.52 -3.92
C GLY A 32 -37.54 30.58 -3.47
N GLY A 33 -38.80 30.19 -3.30
CA GLY A 33 -39.80 31.05 -2.65
C GLY A 33 -39.52 31.21 -1.16
N GLN A 34 -40.23 32.15 -0.52
CA GLN A 34 -40.28 32.33 0.93
C GLN A 34 -41.73 32.20 1.45
N GLY A 35 -42.64 31.60 0.68
CA GLY A 35 -44.07 31.57 0.97
C GLY A 35 -44.47 30.61 2.11
N GLU A 36 -43.61 29.66 2.45
CA GLU A 36 -43.81 28.69 3.53
C GLU A 36 -43.15 29.13 4.84
N VAL A 37 -42.20 30.08 4.78
CA VAL A 37 -41.56 30.65 5.97
C VAL A 37 -42.49 31.70 6.60
N PRO A 38 -42.86 31.59 7.89
CA PRO A 38 -43.73 32.57 8.54
C PRO A 38 -43.13 33.99 8.52
N GLU A 39 -43.95 35.00 8.22
CA GLU A 39 -43.53 36.42 8.22
C GLU A 39 -42.93 36.86 9.56
N GLU A 40 -43.40 36.29 10.68
CA GLU A 40 -42.86 36.53 12.03
C GLU A 40 -41.41 36.05 12.21
N ILE A 41 -40.95 35.14 11.36
CA ILE A 41 -39.55 34.70 11.31
C ILE A 41 -38.75 35.57 10.35
N LEU A 42 -39.26 35.82 9.14
CA LEU A 42 -38.58 36.65 8.13
C LEU A 42 -38.35 38.09 8.61
N GLY A 43 -39.38 38.71 9.22
CA GLY A 43 -39.31 40.03 9.86
C GLY A 43 -38.82 39.98 11.31
N GLY A 44 -38.36 38.82 11.75
CA GLY A 44 -38.04 38.47 13.12
C GLY A 44 -36.65 38.84 13.60
N GLY A 45 -36.25 38.27 14.73
CA GLY A 45 -34.90 38.37 15.27
C GLY A 45 -33.99 37.18 14.94
N PRO A 46 -32.68 37.28 15.25
CA PRO A 46 -31.66 36.30 14.85
C PRO A 46 -31.71 34.97 15.62
N ILE A 47 -32.50 34.87 16.69
CA ILE A 47 -32.67 33.63 17.46
C ILE A 47 -34.04 33.08 17.14
N VAL A 48 -34.09 31.98 16.38
CA VAL A 48 -35.32 31.36 15.90
C VAL A 48 -35.64 30.12 16.74
N ASN A 49 -36.84 30.11 17.31
CA ASN A 49 -37.36 29.03 18.12
C ASN A 49 -38.53 28.35 17.39
N THR A 50 -38.32 27.10 16.98
CA THR A 50 -39.33 26.21 16.38
C THR A 50 -39.66 25.03 17.31
N THR A 51 -39.19 25.04 18.57
CA THR A 51 -39.42 23.96 19.53
C THR A 51 -40.86 23.95 20.07
N SER A 52 -41.50 25.12 20.10
CA SER A 52 -42.93 25.25 20.41
C SER A 52 -43.76 25.07 19.15
N GLY A 53 -44.99 24.54 19.27
CA GLY A 53 -45.94 24.38 18.16
C GLY A 53 -46.34 25.68 17.44
N ARG A 54 -45.78 26.83 17.86
CA ARG A 54 -45.79 28.11 17.17
C ARG A 54 -44.35 28.61 17.05
N PRO A 55 -43.83 28.87 15.84
CA PRO A 55 -42.52 29.46 15.64
C PRO A 55 -42.43 30.87 16.23
N GLN A 56 -41.29 31.19 16.82
CA GLN A 56 -41.01 32.50 17.40
C GLN A 56 -39.59 32.92 17.02
N SER A 57 -39.34 34.22 17.01
CA SER A 57 -38.01 34.78 16.85
C SER A 57 -37.76 35.88 17.87
N TYR A 58 -36.50 36.04 18.31
CA TYR A 58 -36.14 36.96 19.38
C TYR A 58 -35.09 37.96 18.90
N ARG A 59 -35.38 39.25 19.09
CA ARG A 59 -34.44 40.35 18.86
C ARG A 59 -33.68 40.66 20.14
N LEU A 60 -32.43 41.06 19.98
CA LEU A 60 -31.59 41.47 21.11
C LEU A 60 -32.06 42.83 21.64
N PRO A 61 -32.04 43.04 22.98
CA PRO A 61 -32.29 44.34 23.56
C PRO A 61 -31.34 45.42 23.04
N PRO A 62 -31.76 46.69 23.02
CA PRO A 62 -30.88 47.79 22.62
C PRO A 62 -29.54 47.76 23.36
N ARG A 63 -28.48 48.16 22.67
CA ARG A 63 -27.10 48.19 23.18
C ARG A 63 -26.59 46.83 23.70
N THR A 64 -27.10 45.72 23.18
CA THR A 64 -26.61 44.35 23.50
C THR A 64 -25.93 43.73 22.29
N MET A 65 -24.71 43.24 22.46
CA MET A 65 -23.93 42.58 21.42
C MET A 65 -23.62 41.13 21.78
N VAL A 66 -23.71 40.26 20.77
CA VAL A 66 -23.25 38.87 20.85
C VAL A 66 -22.22 38.64 19.75
N LEU A 67 -21.03 38.20 20.13
CA LEU A 67 -19.98 37.77 19.21
C LEU A 67 -20.12 36.27 18.98
N THR A 68 -20.37 35.88 17.73
CA THR A 68 -20.48 34.47 17.34
C THR A 68 -19.34 34.07 16.42
N PHE A 69 -18.81 32.85 16.60
CA PHE A 69 -17.66 32.33 15.88
C PHE A 69 -17.99 30.98 15.25
N ASP A 70 -17.80 30.86 13.94
CA ASP A 70 -18.09 29.64 13.18
C ASP A 70 -16.79 28.96 12.69
N ASP A 71 -16.91 27.70 12.24
CA ASP A 71 -15.86 26.81 11.69
C ASP A 71 -14.82 26.25 12.67
N GLY A 72 -14.72 26.77 13.89
CA GLY A 72 -13.78 26.30 14.89
C GLY A 72 -14.11 24.94 15.54
N PRO A 73 -13.26 24.47 16.45
CA PRO A 73 -12.00 25.09 16.85
C PRO A 73 -10.84 24.80 15.88
N ASP A 74 -10.00 25.81 15.64
CA ASP A 74 -8.69 25.70 14.99
C ASP A 74 -7.58 25.76 16.05
N GLU A 75 -6.54 24.93 15.88
CA GLU A 75 -5.44 24.84 16.86
C GLU A 75 -4.63 26.13 17.04
N ARG A 76 -4.64 27.02 16.04
CA ARG A 76 -3.89 28.27 16.05
C ARG A 76 -4.79 29.48 16.28
N TRP A 77 -5.93 29.56 15.59
CA TRP A 77 -6.73 30.78 15.54
C TRP A 77 -7.75 30.89 16.67
N THR A 78 -8.39 29.81 17.09
CA THR A 78 -9.30 29.82 18.24
C THR A 78 -8.60 30.35 19.51
N PRO A 79 -7.37 29.92 19.87
CA PRO A 79 -6.66 30.50 21.02
C PRO A 79 -6.34 31.99 20.89
N GLU A 80 -6.04 32.49 19.69
CA GLU A 80 -5.75 33.92 19.49
C GLU A 80 -7.02 34.77 19.57
N VAL A 81 -8.15 34.26 19.07
CA VAL A 81 -9.47 34.88 19.24
C VAL A 81 -9.84 34.93 20.72
N THR A 82 -9.75 33.81 21.45
CA THR A 82 -10.12 33.76 22.87
C THR A 82 -9.23 34.66 23.72
N LYS A 83 -7.93 34.77 23.40
CA LYS A 83 -7.02 35.70 24.07
C LYS A 83 -7.45 37.17 23.95
N VAL A 84 -8.01 37.56 22.80
CA VAL A 84 -8.59 38.91 22.62
C VAL A 84 -9.87 39.05 23.44
N LEU A 85 -10.75 38.05 23.42
CA LEU A 85 -11.98 38.04 24.22
C LEU A 85 -11.70 38.13 25.73
N GLU A 86 -10.74 37.37 26.22
CA GLU A 86 -10.28 37.36 27.62
C GLU A 86 -9.66 38.71 28.01
N ARG A 87 -8.78 39.27 27.17
CA ARG A 87 -8.19 40.61 27.38
C ARG A 87 -9.25 41.67 27.59
N HIS A 88 -10.32 41.61 26.79
CA HIS A 88 -11.42 42.56 26.89
C HIS A 88 -12.54 42.11 27.83
N GLN A 89 -12.42 40.96 28.50
CA GLN A 89 -13.44 40.40 29.39
C GLN A 89 -14.82 40.33 28.72
N VAL A 90 -14.87 39.74 27.53
CA VAL A 90 -16.10 39.57 26.75
C VAL A 90 -16.31 38.08 26.49
N PRO A 91 -17.52 37.53 26.73
CA PRO A 91 -17.82 36.16 26.33
C PRO A 91 -18.10 36.09 24.82
N GLY A 92 -17.73 34.98 24.19
CA GLY A 92 -18.11 34.62 22.83
C GLY A 92 -19.03 33.40 22.81
N THR A 93 -19.73 33.20 21.69
CA THR A 93 -20.49 31.97 21.40
C THR A 93 -19.89 31.27 20.18
N PHE A 94 -19.38 30.06 20.34
CA PHE A 94 -18.65 29.32 19.32
C PHE A 94 -19.53 28.20 18.74
N PHE A 95 -19.90 28.31 17.47
CA PHE A 95 -20.56 27.26 16.72
C PHE A 95 -19.49 26.33 16.14
N VAL A 96 -19.25 25.21 16.83
CA VAL A 96 -18.12 24.34 16.55
C VAL A 96 -18.48 23.21 15.59
N LEU A 97 -17.52 22.85 14.74
CA LEU A 97 -17.58 21.69 13.86
C LEU A 97 -17.23 20.41 14.60
N GLY A 98 -18.07 19.39 14.46
CA GLY A 98 -17.88 18.10 15.14
C GLY A 98 -16.56 17.42 14.80
N ASN A 99 -16.11 17.47 13.54
CA ASN A 99 -14.81 16.94 13.13
C ASN A 99 -13.61 17.68 13.76
N GLN A 100 -13.76 18.95 14.15
CA GLN A 100 -12.75 19.71 14.87
C GLN A 100 -12.83 19.45 16.37
N VAL A 101 -14.04 19.32 16.94
CA VAL A 101 -14.24 18.96 18.35
C VAL A 101 -13.58 17.61 18.66
N VAL A 102 -13.69 16.60 17.77
CA VAL A 102 -13.06 15.30 18.00
C VAL A 102 -11.53 15.34 17.91
N ARG A 103 -10.95 16.29 17.17
CA ARG A 103 -9.50 16.48 17.05
C ARG A 103 -8.92 17.29 18.21
N HIS A 104 -9.63 18.34 18.59
CA HIS A 104 -9.24 19.32 19.60
C HIS A 104 -10.19 19.38 20.81
N PRO A 105 -10.59 18.25 21.43
CA PRO A 105 -11.53 18.22 22.56
C PRO A 105 -11.03 19.00 23.77
N ASP A 106 -9.72 19.10 23.96
CA ASP A 106 -9.12 19.84 25.08
C ASP A 106 -9.26 21.36 24.88
N LEU A 107 -9.22 21.84 23.63
CA LEU A 107 -9.46 23.24 23.29
C LEU A 107 -10.94 23.60 23.46
N VAL A 108 -11.86 22.72 23.07
CA VAL A 108 -13.31 22.92 23.29
C VAL A 108 -13.65 22.92 24.78
N ARG A 109 -12.99 22.08 25.58
CA ARG A 109 -13.12 22.11 27.04
C ARG A 109 -12.62 23.43 27.61
N ALA A 110 -11.47 23.91 27.16
CA ALA A 110 -10.94 25.21 27.58
C ALA A 110 -11.89 26.37 27.21
N LEU A 111 -12.52 26.36 26.03
CA LEU A 111 -13.55 27.33 25.65
C LEU A 111 -14.70 27.38 26.66
N ALA A 112 -15.25 26.21 26.99
CA ALA A 112 -16.35 26.09 27.94
C ALA A 112 -15.94 26.52 29.36
N ASP A 113 -14.76 26.08 29.82
CA ASP A 113 -14.24 26.39 31.15
C ASP A 113 -13.92 27.90 31.31
N SER A 114 -13.55 28.60 30.24
CA SER A 114 -13.37 30.06 30.20
C SER A 114 -14.69 30.86 30.12
N GLY A 115 -15.84 30.19 30.19
CA GLY A 115 -17.16 30.84 30.21
C GLY A 115 -17.67 31.26 28.83
N HIS A 116 -17.11 30.72 27.74
CA HIS A 116 -17.68 30.86 26.41
C HIS A 116 -18.82 29.87 26.18
N GLU A 117 -19.79 30.25 25.36
CA GLU A 117 -20.93 29.40 25.01
C GLU A 117 -20.61 28.56 23.77
N LEU A 118 -21.10 27.33 23.73
CA LEU A 118 -20.91 26.41 22.61
C LEU A 118 -22.23 26.19 21.87
N GLY A 119 -22.18 26.17 20.55
CA GLY A 119 -23.26 25.79 19.65
C GLY A 119 -22.81 24.73 18.65
N VAL A 120 -23.76 24.04 18.03
CA VAL A 120 -23.50 23.05 16.99
C VAL A 120 -23.41 23.73 15.63
N HIS A 121 -22.39 23.41 14.84
CA HIS A 121 -22.24 23.86 13.45
C HIS A 121 -22.17 22.73 12.43
N THR A 122 -22.81 21.58 12.70
CA THR A 122 -22.68 20.30 11.96
C THR A 122 -21.34 19.59 12.19
N PHE A 123 -21.18 18.37 11.64
CA PHE A 123 -19.98 17.56 11.85
C PHE A 123 -18.93 17.84 10.78
N THR A 124 -19.36 18.02 9.53
CA THR A 124 -18.49 18.13 8.35
C THR A 124 -18.64 19.44 7.57
N HIS A 125 -19.52 20.37 7.95
CA HIS A 125 -19.84 21.60 7.19
C HIS A 125 -20.52 21.37 5.81
N PRO A 126 -21.51 20.47 5.66
CA PRO A 126 -22.19 20.27 4.38
C PRO A 126 -23.32 21.29 4.14
N HIS A 127 -23.70 21.48 2.87
CA HIS A 127 -25.01 22.08 2.54
C HIS A 127 -26.12 21.09 2.88
N LEU A 128 -26.79 21.30 4.01
CA LEU A 128 -27.76 20.33 4.54
C LEU A 128 -28.94 20.08 3.60
N VAL A 129 -29.37 21.06 2.80
CA VAL A 129 -30.46 20.93 1.83
C VAL A 129 -30.20 19.81 0.82
N ASP A 130 -28.93 19.56 0.47
CA ASP A 130 -28.54 18.55 -0.52
C ASP A 130 -28.47 17.13 0.06
N LEU A 131 -28.61 16.99 1.39
CA LEU A 131 -28.46 15.73 2.09
C LEU A 131 -29.82 15.08 2.43
N PRO A 132 -29.93 13.74 2.37
CA PRO A 132 -31.07 13.01 2.91
C PRO A 132 -31.30 13.27 4.40
N GLY A 133 -32.55 13.25 4.86
CA GLY A 133 -32.91 13.61 6.25
C GLY A 133 -32.21 12.81 7.35
N TRP A 134 -31.91 11.52 7.12
CA TRP A 134 -31.15 10.72 8.08
C TRP A 134 -29.68 11.18 8.20
N GLN A 135 -29.07 11.63 7.10
CA GLN A 135 -27.69 12.10 7.07
C GLN A 135 -27.59 13.50 7.69
N ARG A 136 -28.55 14.39 7.40
CA ARG A 136 -28.69 15.68 8.09
C ARG A 136 -28.75 15.50 9.59
N ARG A 137 -29.57 14.54 10.05
CA ARG A 137 -29.67 14.23 11.48
C ARG A 137 -28.35 13.82 12.09
N LEU A 138 -27.57 12.99 11.40
CA LEU A 138 -26.27 12.57 11.90
C LEU A 138 -25.31 13.76 12.10
N GLU A 139 -25.30 14.73 11.19
CA GLU A 139 -24.40 15.89 11.26
C GLU A 139 -24.48 16.63 12.61
N TYR A 140 -25.66 17.14 12.98
CA TYR A 140 -25.78 17.88 14.24
C TYR A 140 -25.85 16.96 15.48
N THR A 141 -26.39 15.73 15.36
CA THR A 141 -26.45 14.82 16.52
C THR A 141 -25.06 14.29 16.91
N GLN A 142 -24.17 14.08 15.93
CA GLN A 142 -22.80 13.66 16.20
C GLN A 142 -21.94 14.78 16.76
N THR A 143 -22.10 16.01 16.25
CA THR A 143 -21.43 17.17 16.85
C THR A 143 -21.87 17.39 18.29
N GLN A 144 -23.17 17.22 18.58
CA GLN A 144 -23.67 17.27 19.95
C GLN A 144 -23.02 16.19 20.85
N LEU A 145 -22.85 14.96 20.35
CA LEU A 145 -22.15 13.91 21.09
C LEU A 145 -20.66 14.23 21.26
N ALA A 146 -20.01 14.83 20.26
CA ALA A 146 -18.62 15.24 20.35
C ALA A 146 -18.43 16.32 21.43
N ILE A 147 -19.30 17.35 21.45
CA ILE A 147 -19.30 18.40 22.49
C ILE A 147 -19.54 17.78 23.87
N ALA A 148 -20.53 16.89 24.00
CA ALA A 148 -20.83 16.21 25.26
C ALA A 148 -19.66 15.35 25.75
N GLY A 149 -18.97 14.65 24.84
CA GLY A 149 -17.78 13.86 25.17
C GLY A 149 -16.56 14.70 25.54
N ALA A 150 -16.42 15.89 24.95
CA ALA A 150 -15.31 16.81 25.23
C ALA A 150 -15.50 17.57 26.55
N THR A 151 -16.71 18.07 26.79
CA THR A 151 -17.00 19.09 27.83
C THR A 151 -17.95 18.62 28.93
N GLY A 152 -18.72 17.55 28.69
CA GLY A 152 -19.83 17.18 29.57
C GLY A 152 -21.09 18.03 29.39
N ILE A 153 -21.12 18.94 28.41
CA ILE A 153 -22.22 19.88 28.16
C ILE A 153 -23.07 19.42 26.97
N ARG A 154 -24.38 19.62 27.08
CA ARG A 154 -25.35 19.56 25.98
C ARG A 154 -25.83 20.98 25.66
N THR A 155 -25.61 21.42 24.43
CA THR A 155 -26.07 22.73 23.97
C THR A 155 -27.44 22.59 23.29
N ASN A 156 -28.20 23.66 23.30
CA ASN A 156 -29.43 23.81 22.55
C ASN A 156 -29.26 24.80 21.39
N LEU A 157 -28.06 25.28 21.12
CA LEU A 157 -27.81 26.22 20.02
C LEU A 157 -27.33 25.47 18.78
N LEU A 158 -27.90 25.82 17.64
CA LEU A 158 -27.53 25.30 16.33
C LEU A 158 -27.43 26.45 15.34
N ARG A 159 -26.36 26.49 14.56
CA ARG A 159 -26.25 27.32 13.37
C ARG A 159 -25.94 26.43 12.19
N PHE A 160 -26.75 26.53 11.15
CA PHE A 160 -26.51 25.75 9.94
C PHE A 160 -25.38 26.41 9.11
N PRO A 161 -24.46 25.62 8.52
CA PRO A 161 -23.54 26.10 7.50
C PRO A 161 -24.27 26.91 6.44
N TYR A 162 -23.65 28.00 5.98
CA TYR A 162 -24.18 28.90 4.94
C TYR A 162 -25.50 29.60 5.31
N SER A 163 -25.95 29.55 6.56
CA SER A 163 -27.07 30.37 7.03
C SER A 163 -26.60 31.78 7.39
N SER A 164 -27.36 32.79 6.96
CA SER A 164 -26.97 34.20 7.12
C SER A 164 -27.93 34.95 8.03
N ARG A 165 -29.01 35.51 7.49
CA ARG A 165 -29.98 36.33 8.22
C ARG A 165 -31.36 35.66 8.19
N ALA A 166 -32.22 36.02 9.14
CA ALA A 166 -33.57 35.47 9.21
C ALA A 166 -34.42 35.82 7.97
N ASP A 167 -34.19 36.99 7.38
CA ASP A 167 -34.85 37.44 6.14
C ASP A 167 -34.37 36.71 4.88
N ALA A 168 -33.30 35.92 4.98
CA ALA A 168 -32.72 35.14 3.88
C ALA A 168 -33.21 33.68 3.84
N PHE A 169 -34.00 33.22 4.81
CA PHE A 169 -34.55 31.86 4.79
C PHE A 169 -35.48 31.64 3.58
N LEU A 170 -35.35 30.48 2.94
CA LEU A 170 -36.18 30.03 1.84
C LEU A 170 -37.11 28.89 2.28
N ASP A 171 -38.13 28.59 1.49
CA ASP A 171 -39.09 27.49 1.74
C ASP A 171 -38.38 26.14 1.94
N ARG A 172 -37.25 25.93 1.25
CA ARG A 172 -36.42 24.73 1.38
C ARG A 172 -35.69 24.61 2.73
N ASP A 173 -35.47 25.73 3.42
CA ASP A 173 -34.79 25.78 4.71
C ASP A 173 -35.78 25.51 5.85
N TRP A 174 -37.06 25.85 5.65
CA TRP A 174 -38.07 25.80 6.69
C TRP A 174 -38.25 24.43 7.36
N PRO A 175 -38.33 23.30 6.61
CA PRO A 175 -38.38 21.98 7.23
C PRO A 175 -37.13 21.64 8.05
N LEU A 176 -35.96 22.21 7.71
CA LEU A 176 -34.72 22.00 8.46
C LEU A 176 -34.79 22.66 9.84
N LEU A 177 -35.32 23.89 9.89
CA LEU A 177 -35.52 24.63 11.14
C LEU A 177 -36.55 23.92 12.03
N GLN A 178 -37.65 23.41 11.47
CA GLN A 178 -38.64 22.64 12.23
C GLN A 178 -38.04 21.35 12.81
N GLN A 179 -37.29 20.60 11.99
CA GLN A 179 -36.63 19.37 12.42
C GLN A 179 -35.59 19.62 13.53
N ALA A 180 -34.85 20.72 13.48
CA ALA A 180 -33.96 21.12 14.56
C ALA A 180 -34.72 21.46 15.84
N GLY A 181 -35.85 22.16 15.72
CA GLY A 181 -36.75 22.49 16.83
C GLY A 181 -37.32 21.26 17.53
N GLU A 182 -37.74 20.23 16.77
CA GLU A 182 -38.20 18.94 17.32
C GLU A 182 -37.14 18.24 18.19
N LEU A 183 -35.86 18.53 17.94
CA LEU A 183 -34.73 18.00 18.70
C LEU A 183 -34.28 18.91 19.85
N GLY A 184 -34.99 20.03 20.05
CA GLY A 184 -34.75 21.00 21.11
C GLY A 184 -33.70 22.06 20.78
N TYR A 185 -33.32 22.22 19.51
CA TYR A 185 -32.39 23.28 19.11
C TYR A 185 -33.09 24.60 18.80
N LEU A 186 -32.48 25.68 19.25
CA LEU A 186 -32.70 27.05 18.77
C LEU A 186 -31.77 27.28 17.59
N THR A 187 -32.34 27.74 16.47
CA THR A 187 -31.55 28.09 15.29
C THR A 187 -31.06 29.53 15.44
N VAL A 188 -29.75 29.74 15.38
CA VAL A 188 -29.13 31.05 15.56
C VAL A 188 -28.52 31.50 14.24
N VAL A 189 -28.99 32.63 13.74
CA VAL A 189 -28.44 33.32 12.56
C VAL A 189 -27.77 34.63 12.99
N ASN A 190 -27.34 35.47 12.06
CA ASN A 190 -26.68 36.75 12.38
C ASN A 190 -27.51 37.96 11.90
N ASP A 191 -27.37 39.07 12.60
CA ASP A 191 -27.86 40.36 12.12
C ASP A 191 -26.83 41.03 11.22
N LEU A 192 -25.55 40.88 11.58
CA LEU A 192 -24.41 41.52 10.95
C LEU A 192 -23.33 40.47 10.69
N ASP A 193 -22.70 40.55 9.52
CA ASP A 193 -21.65 39.64 9.09
C ASP A 193 -20.36 40.44 8.89
N SER A 194 -19.31 40.09 9.63
CA SER A 194 -18.00 40.75 9.50
C SER A 194 -17.41 40.59 8.10
N ARG A 195 -17.77 39.52 7.39
CA ARG A 195 -17.16 39.06 6.14
C ARG A 195 -15.65 38.90 6.25
N ASP A 196 -15.19 38.48 7.42
CA ASP A 196 -13.79 38.30 7.72
C ASP A 196 -13.13 37.20 6.86
N TRP A 197 -13.92 36.27 6.34
CA TRP A 197 -13.52 35.29 5.34
C TRP A 197 -13.07 35.91 4.00
N GLU A 198 -13.57 37.10 3.64
CA GLU A 198 -13.17 37.83 2.41
C GLU A 198 -11.80 38.53 2.54
N ARG A 199 -11.28 38.71 3.77
CA ARG A 199 -9.97 39.33 4.08
C ARG A 199 -9.76 40.73 3.46
N ARG A 200 -10.79 41.56 3.46
CA ARG A 200 -10.75 42.97 2.98
C ARG A 200 -10.12 43.98 3.95
N GLY A 201 -9.52 43.52 5.04
CA GLY A 201 -8.90 44.35 6.07
C GLY A 201 -9.77 44.58 7.31
N PRO A 202 -9.16 44.84 8.48
CA PRO A 202 -9.88 45.02 9.75
C PRO A 202 -10.93 46.14 9.75
N ASP A 203 -10.67 47.26 9.06
CA ASP A 203 -11.60 48.39 9.02
C ASP A 203 -12.93 48.03 8.34
N SER A 204 -12.88 47.21 7.28
CA SER A 204 -14.09 46.72 6.62
C SER A 204 -14.90 45.80 7.53
N MET A 205 -14.21 44.93 8.30
CA MET A 205 -14.87 44.01 9.23
C MET A 205 -15.58 44.79 10.36
N ILE A 206 -14.87 45.77 10.93
CA ILE A 206 -15.43 46.68 11.95
C ILE A 206 -16.66 47.41 11.42
N ALA A 207 -16.57 47.97 10.21
CA ALA A 207 -17.69 48.69 9.60
C ALA A 207 -18.91 47.77 9.38
N ASN A 208 -18.70 46.56 8.87
CA ASN A 208 -19.76 45.59 8.62
C ASN A 208 -20.41 45.08 9.92
N SER A 209 -19.63 44.96 11.00
CA SER A 209 -20.10 44.47 12.30
C SER A 209 -20.68 45.56 13.19
N THR A 210 -20.69 46.83 12.76
CA THR A 210 -21.21 47.95 13.55
C THR A 210 -22.70 48.17 13.30
N PRO A 211 -23.59 47.96 14.29
CA PRO A 211 -25.03 48.21 14.13
C PRO A 211 -25.35 49.70 13.92
N THR A 212 -26.44 49.95 13.19
CA THR A 212 -27.01 51.29 13.03
C THR A 212 -27.72 51.72 14.32
N GLY A 213 -27.49 52.97 14.74
CA GLY A 213 -28.08 53.52 15.96
C GLY A 213 -27.62 52.80 17.23
N TYR A 214 -28.58 52.26 18.00
CA TYR A 214 -28.38 51.55 19.26
C TYR A 214 -29.01 50.16 19.28
N ALA A 215 -29.31 49.59 18.11
CA ALA A 215 -29.89 48.25 18.01
C ALA A 215 -28.93 47.21 18.60
N GLY A 216 -29.50 46.19 19.27
CA GLY A 216 -28.74 44.99 19.62
C GLY A 216 -28.46 44.14 18.38
N ALA A 217 -27.38 43.37 18.38
CA ALA A 217 -26.97 42.59 17.21
C ALA A 217 -26.19 41.32 17.56
N VAL A 218 -26.48 40.24 16.82
CA VAL A 218 -25.63 39.06 16.71
C VAL A 218 -24.67 39.25 15.54
N THR A 219 -23.37 39.21 15.81
CA THR A 219 -22.31 39.37 14.79
C THR A 219 -21.63 38.05 14.45
N LEU A 220 -21.49 37.75 13.16
CA LEU A 220 -20.77 36.58 12.66
C LEU A 220 -19.29 36.88 12.41
N TRP A 221 -18.42 36.01 12.93
CA TRP A 221 -16.97 35.98 12.77
C TRP A 221 -16.52 34.52 12.59
N HIS A 222 -15.28 34.31 12.16
CA HIS A 222 -14.71 32.97 12.03
C HIS A 222 -13.44 32.82 12.86
N ASP A 223 -13.31 31.70 13.56
CA ASP A 223 -12.08 31.33 14.30
C ASP A 223 -11.30 30.19 13.61
N SER A 224 -11.65 29.88 12.35
CA SER A 224 -11.00 28.86 11.51
C SER A 224 -11.08 29.28 10.02
N GLY A 225 -10.92 28.36 9.07
CA GLY A 225 -11.07 28.66 7.63
C GLY A 225 -9.91 29.47 7.03
N GLY A 226 -8.67 29.17 7.44
CA GLY A 226 -7.44 29.80 6.95
C GLY A 226 -6.92 30.91 7.88
N ASP A 227 -6.11 31.84 7.35
CA ASP A 227 -5.53 32.93 8.14
C ASP A 227 -6.60 33.88 8.70
N ARG A 228 -6.64 34.03 10.04
CA ARG A 228 -7.56 34.88 10.82
C ARG A 228 -6.86 36.05 11.52
N SER A 229 -5.64 36.41 11.13
CA SER A 229 -4.90 37.54 11.74
C SER A 229 -5.69 38.87 11.70
N GLN A 230 -6.34 39.17 10.57
CA GLN A 230 -7.18 40.36 10.43
C GLN A 230 -8.45 40.29 11.29
N THR A 231 -9.03 39.11 11.49
CA THR A 231 -10.17 38.89 12.39
C THR A 231 -9.77 39.25 13.83
N VAL A 232 -8.63 38.73 14.29
CA VAL A 232 -8.08 38.99 15.63
C VAL A 232 -7.82 40.47 15.84
N GLU A 233 -7.20 41.15 14.86
CA GLU A 233 -6.96 42.60 14.91
C GLU A 233 -8.27 43.40 14.94
N ALA A 234 -9.24 43.03 14.10
CA ALA A 234 -10.54 43.69 14.03
C ALA A 234 -11.28 43.59 15.37
N LEU A 235 -11.30 42.41 16.00
CA LEU A 235 -11.93 42.19 17.30
C LEU A 235 -11.27 43.02 18.41
N ASP A 236 -9.94 43.08 18.44
CA ASP A 236 -9.16 43.81 19.45
C ASP A 236 -9.44 45.32 19.41
N ARG A 237 -9.84 45.85 18.24
CA ARG A 237 -10.25 47.24 18.03
C ARG A 237 -11.77 47.45 18.21
N PHE A 238 -12.56 46.50 17.73
CA PHE A 238 -14.02 46.57 17.71
C PHE A 238 -14.62 46.54 19.12
N ILE A 239 -14.13 45.65 19.99
CA ILE A 239 -14.70 45.45 21.32
C ILE A 239 -14.60 46.72 22.18
N PRO A 240 -13.42 47.38 22.32
CA PRO A 240 -13.32 48.66 23.04
C PRO A 240 -14.22 49.73 22.45
N MET A 241 -14.23 49.88 21.12
CA MET A 241 -15.05 50.88 20.43
C MET A 241 -16.54 50.73 20.76
N MET A 242 -17.05 49.50 20.78
CA MET A 242 -18.46 49.25 21.09
C MET A 242 -18.77 49.42 22.58
N LYS A 243 -17.83 49.06 23.47
CA LYS A 243 -17.97 49.35 24.92
C LYS A 243 -18.03 50.85 25.19
N GLU A 244 -17.20 51.66 24.53
CA GLU A 244 -17.25 53.13 24.61
C GLU A 244 -18.57 53.69 24.11
N ARG A 245 -19.20 53.06 23.11
CA ARG A 245 -20.56 53.38 22.63
C ARG A 245 -21.68 52.88 23.54
N GLY A 246 -21.34 52.29 24.69
CA GLY A 246 -22.28 51.84 25.72
C GLY A 246 -22.89 50.47 25.47
N TYR A 247 -22.30 49.64 24.61
CA TYR A 247 -22.76 48.28 24.38
C TYR A 247 -22.29 47.32 25.47
N ARG A 248 -23.20 46.44 25.92
CA ARG A 248 -22.87 45.27 26.74
C ARG A 248 -22.67 44.05 25.85
N PHE A 249 -21.71 43.21 26.21
CA PHE A 249 -21.48 41.93 25.53
C PHE A 249 -21.99 40.77 26.38
N THR A 250 -22.61 39.79 25.73
CA THR A 250 -23.12 38.57 26.37
C THR A 250 -23.11 37.42 25.35
N THR A 251 -23.47 36.21 25.78
CA THR A 251 -23.65 35.05 24.90
C THR A 251 -25.04 35.04 24.26
N VAL A 252 -25.30 34.11 23.34
CA VAL A 252 -26.63 33.96 22.73
C VAL A 252 -27.70 33.68 23.79
N SER A 253 -27.47 32.73 24.70
CA SER A 253 -28.44 32.44 25.76
C SER A 253 -28.62 33.61 26.71
N GLY A 254 -27.54 34.31 27.09
CA GLY A 254 -27.65 35.50 27.93
C GLY A 254 -28.43 36.64 27.26
N ALA A 255 -28.27 36.82 25.94
CA ALA A 255 -29.07 37.76 25.17
C ALA A 255 -30.56 37.37 25.08
N LEU A 256 -30.84 36.07 24.92
CA LEU A 256 -32.21 35.54 24.92
C LEU A 256 -32.90 35.76 26.26
N ASP A 257 -32.21 35.50 27.37
CA ASP A 257 -32.74 35.74 28.72
C ASP A 257 -33.12 37.20 28.94
N LEU A 258 -32.29 38.12 28.46
CA LEU A 258 -32.56 39.55 28.53
C LEU A 258 -33.77 39.95 27.67
N ALA A 259 -33.90 39.40 26.47
CA ALA A 259 -35.05 39.64 25.60
C ALA A 259 -36.36 39.10 26.21
N LEU A 260 -36.32 37.90 26.79
CA LEU A 260 -37.46 37.28 27.48
C LEU A 260 -37.87 38.07 28.73
N ALA A 261 -36.89 38.57 29.49
CA ALA A 261 -37.15 39.42 30.65
C ALA A 261 -37.81 40.75 30.25
N GLU A 262 -37.38 41.39 29.16
CA GLU A 262 -38.04 42.60 28.62
C GLU A 262 -39.47 42.33 28.13
N ALA A 263 -39.73 41.12 27.61
CA ALA A 263 -41.06 40.68 27.21
C ALA A 263 -41.96 40.25 28.39
N GLY A 264 -41.48 40.32 29.64
CA GLY A 264 -42.24 39.96 30.83
C GLY A 264 -42.40 38.46 31.08
N ALA A 265 -41.61 37.61 30.42
CA ALA A 265 -41.63 36.18 30.64
C ALA A 265 -40.98 35.80 31.99
N THR A 266 -41.60 34.87 32.73
CA THR A 266 -41.08 34.37 34.00
C THR A 266 -40.36 33.03 33.77
N GLY A 267 -39.04 33.10 33.59
CA GLY A 267 -38.17 31.96 33.31
C GLY A 267 -37.10 32.33 32.27
N GLY A 268 -35.87 31.89 32.47
CA GLY A 268 -34.81 32.00 31.47
C GLY A 268 -35.09 31.09 30.27
N GLY A 269 -34.52 31.42 29.11
CA GLY A 269 -34.49 30.54 27.95
C GLY A 269 -33.78 29.22 28.27
N PRO A 270 -33.98 28.17 27.47
CA PRO A 270 -33.22 26.95 27.62
C PRO A 270 -31.74 27.29 27.40
N GLY A 271 -30.93 27.17 28.46
CA GLY A 271 -29.47 27.27 28.36
C GLY A 271 -28.83 25.90 28.15
N PRO A 272 -27.49 25.84 28.05
CA PRO A 272 -26.77 24.57 28.04
C PRO A 272 -27.08 23.74 29.30
N THR A 273 -27.24 22.44 29.12
CA THR A 273 -27.55 21.47 30.19
C THR A 273 -26.40 20.49 30.37
N SER A 274 -26.32 19.84 31.53
CA SER A 274 -25.35 18.77 31.75
C SER A 274 -25.71 17.56 30.88
N ALA A 275 -24.78 17.08 30.07
CA ALA A 275 -24.96 15.88 29.27
C ALA A 275 -25.06 14.64 30.18
N SER A 276 -25.90 13.68 29.80
CA SER A 276 -26.03 12.42 30.52
C SER A 276 -24.74 11.59 30.47
N ALA A 277 -24.52 10.71 31.45
CA ALA A 277 -23.36 9.81 31.46
C ALA A 277 -23.28 8.95 30.18
N GLY A 278 -24.43 8.58 29.60
CA GLY A 278 -24.49 7.84 28.34
C GLY A 278 -24.03 8.66 27.13
N GLU A 279 -24.42 9.94 27.05
CA GLU A 279 -23.95 10.85 25.99
C GLU A 279 -22.46 11.13 26.10
N GLN A 280 -21.96 11.40 27.31
CA GLN A 280 -20.53 11.61 27.56
C GLN A 280 -19.70 10.40 27.15
N TRP A 281 -20.14 9.19 27.52
CA TRP A 281 -19.45 7.96 27.15
C TRP A 281 -19.45 7.73 25.63
N ARG A 282 -20.60 7.91 24.96
CA ARG A 282 -20.71 7.78 23.49
C ARG A 282 -19.83 8.81 22.78
N GLY A 283 -19.82 10.06 23.24
CA GLY A 283 -18.96 11.13 22.74
C GLY A 283 -17.48 10.80 22.92
N ALA A 284 -17.08 10.33 24.09
CA ALA A 284 -15.70 9.92 24.36
C ALA A 284 -15.26 8.75 23.46
N MET A 285 -16.16 7.79 23.17
CA MET A 285 -15.87 6.71 22.23
C MET A 285 -15.72 7.22 20.79
N LEU A 286 -16.56 8.16 20.36
CA LEU A 286 -16.43 8.81 19.04
C LEU A 286 -15.07 9.52 18.91
N ILE A 287 -14.69 10.34 19.90
CA ILE A 287 -13.40 11.04 19.94
C ILE A 287 -12.23 10.04 19.85
N ARG A 288 -12.26 8.96 20.65
CA ARG A 288 -11.21 7.94 20.63
C ARG A 288 -11.14 7.21 19.30
N ALA A 289 -12.28 6.89 18.69
CA ALA A 289 -12.33 6.21 17.40
C ALA A 289 -11.73 7.07 16.28
N VAL A 290 -12.09 8.35 16.20
CA VAL A 290 -11.54 9.28 15.19
C VAL A 290 -10.04 9.48 15.40
N ARG A 291 -9.59 9.72 16.64
CA ARG A 291 -8.15 9.85 16.94
C ARG A 291 -7.35 8.60 16.60
N ALA A 292 -7.88 7.41 16.90
CA ALA A 292 -7.25 6.15 16.51
C ALA A 292 -7.18 6.00 14.98
N ALA A 293 -8.21 6.45 14.27
CA ALA A 293 -8.25 6.43 12.82
C ALA A 293 -7.22 7.38 12.19
N ASP A 294 -7.14 8.63 12.66
CA ASP A 294 -6.16 9.62 12.22
C ASP A 294 -4.72 9.15 12.49
N THR A 295 -4.45 8.61 13.70
CA THR A 295 -3.13 8.05 14.04
C THR A 295 -2.76 6.88 13.13
N THR A 296 -3.70 5.99 12.87
CA THR A 296 -3.49 4.83 11.98
C THR A 296 -3.18 5.29 10.55
N PHE A 297 -3.88 6.32 10.07
CA PHE A 297 -3.63 6.91 8.76
C PHE A 297 -2.23 7.51 8.65
N VAL A 298 -1.75 8.22 9.68
CA VAL A 298 -0.37 8.72 9.74
C VAL A 298 0.65 7.59 9.66
N VAL A 299 0.45 6.51 10.42
CA VAL A 299 1.32 5.31 10.38
C VAL A 299 1.34 4.71 8.98
N PHE A 300 0.19 4.61 8.30
CA PHE A 300 0.13 4.12 6.93
C PHE A 300 0.81 5.03 5.92
N ASN A 301 0.70 6.35 6.08
CA ASN A 301 1.40 7.29 5.22
C ASN A 301 2.93 7.14 5.38
N ILE A 302 3.43 7.05 6.62
CA ILE A 302 4.85 6.78 6.89
C ILE A 302 5.28 5.44 6.25
N LEU A 303 4.50 4.38 6.45
CA LEU A 303 4.77 3.07 5.85
C LEU A 303 4.80 3.14 4.32
N PHE A 304 3.85 3.85 3.71
CA PHE A 304 3.77 4.07 2.27
C PHE A 304 5.04 4.76 1.75
N VAL A 305 5.48 5.84 2.41
CA VAL A 305 6.73 6.54 2.07
C VAL A 305 7.93 5.62 2.20
N VAL A 306 8.05 4.86 3.30
CA VAL A 306 9.16 3.91 3.51
C VAL A 306 9.19 2.84 2.42
N VAL A 307 8.05 2.24 2.09
CA VAL A 307 7.96 1.22 1.03
C VAL A 307 8.25 1.82 -0.34
N GLY A 308 7.77 3.04 -0.62
CA GLY A 308 8.09 3.78 -1.84
C GLY A 308 9.58 3.99 -2.00
N VAL A 309 10.25 4.49 -0.96
CA VAL A 309 11.71 4.69 -0.92
C VAL A 309 12.46 3.37 -1.10
N LEU A 310 12.06 2.30 -0.41
CA LEU A 310 12.69 0.99 -0.56
C LEU A 310 12.52 0.42 -1.97
N THR A 311 11.35 0.58 -2.58
CA THR A 311 11.04 0.09 -3.93
C THR A 311 11.85 0.84 -4.98
N ILE A 312 11.86 2.17 -4.91
CA ILE A 312 12.63 3.03 -5.82
C ILE A 312 14.12 2.76 -5.62
N GLY A 313 14.60 2.75 -4.37
CA GLY A 313 15.99 2.49 -4.02
C GLY A 313 16.48 1.12 -4.52
N ARG A 314 15.70 0.06 -4.32
CA ARG A 314 15.97 -1.27 -4.89
C ARG A 314 16.05 -1.23 -6.41
N THR A 315 15.10 -0.57 -7.06
CA THR A 315 15.04 -0.49 -8.54
C THR A 315 16.23 0.26 -9.11
N VAL A 316 16.61 1.38 -8.51
CA VAL A 316 17.82 2.14 -8.88
C VAL A 316 19.06 1.28 -8.69
N LEU A 317 19.21 0.61 -7.54
CA LEU A 317 20.34 -0.28 -7.28
C LEU A 317 20.40 -1.43 -8.29
N LEU A 318 19.25 -2.03 -8.61
CA LEU A 318 19.12 -3.08 -9.61
C LEU A 318 19.61 -2.61 -10.98
N PHE A 319 19.14 -1.46 -11.46
CA PHE A 319 19.59 -0.91 -12.74
C PHE A 319 21.08 -0.58 -12.74
N LEU A 320 21.58 0.09 -11.70
CA LEU A 320 23.00 0.46 -11.63
C LEU A 320 23.90 -0.78 -11.68
N LEU A 321 23.62 -1.79 -10.87
CA LEU A 321 24.46 -2.99 -10.77
C LEU A 321 24.27 -3.93 -11.96
N ALA A 322 23.04 -4.14 -12.42
CA ALA A 322 22.79 -5.00 -13.58
C ALA A 322 23.34 -4.41 -14.89
N LEU A 323 23.21 -3.10 -15.11
CA LEU A 323 23.78 -2.43 -16.27
C LEU A 323 25.31 -2.38 -16.19
N ARG A 324 25.89 -2.15 -15.01
CA ARG A 324 27.34 -2.24 -14.80
C ARG A 324 27.86 -3.64 -15.13
N HIS A 325 27.19 -4.67 -14.62
CA HIS A 325 27.51 -6.06 -14.92
C HIS A 325 27.43 -6.33 -16.44
N ALA A 326 26.32 -5.97 -17.08
CA ALA A 326 26.13 -6.17 -18.52
C ALA A 326 27.17 -5.43 -19.36
N ARG A 327 27.48 -4.17 -19.02
CA ARG A 327 28.53 -3.37 -19.68
C ARG A 327 29.90 -4.03 -19.53
N ARG A 328 30.23 -4.58 -18.35
CA ARG A 328 31.50 -5.29 -18.12
C ARG A 328 31.59 -6.56 -18.96
N ARG A 329 30.54 -7.38 -18.98
CA ARG A 329 30.49 -8.66 -19.73
C ARG A 329 30.48 -8.49 -21.25
N ARG A 330 29.99 -7.35 -21.74
CA ARG A 330 29.91 -7.03 -23.17
C ARG A 330 31.13 -6.28 -23.71
N ARG A 331 32.15 -5.99 -22.89
CA ARG A 331 33.37 -5.38 -23.41
C ARG A 331 34.08 -6.37 -24.33
N ARG A 332 34.69 -5.87 -25.40
CA ARG A 332 35.35 -6.71 -26.42
C ARG A 332 36.54 -7.50 -25.88
N ASP A 333 37.21 -6.96 -24.86
CA ASP A 333 38.35 -7.53 -24.15
C ASP A 333 37.95 -8.45 -22.98
N TRP A 334 36.65 -8.57 -22.68
CA TRP A 334 36.20 -9.39 -21.56
C TRP A 334 36.27 -10.88 -21.90
N SER A 335 36.95 -11.65 -21.05
CA SER A 335 36.98 -13.11 -21.08
C SER A 335 37.02 -13.67 -19.66
N TRP A 336 36.54 -14.90 -19.49
CA TRP A 336 36.73 -15.67 -18.25
C TRP A 336 38.17 -16.21 -18.10
N GLY A 337 38.95 -16.23 -19.17
CA GLY A 337 40.26 -16.86 -19.25
C GLY A 337 40.38 -17.79 -20.46
N PRO A 338 41.35 -18.72 -20.45
CA PRO A 338 41.47 -19.75 -21.47
C PRO A 338 40.19 -20.59 -21.61
N PRO A 339 39.90 -21.17 -22.79
CA PRO A 339 38.80 -22.10 -22.95
C PRO A 339 38.90 -23.28 -21.97
N VAL A 340 37.81 -23.56 -21.26
CA VAL A 340 37.70 -24.75 -20.39
C VAL A 340 37.37 -25.94 -21.29
N THR A 341 38.28 -26.89 -21.42
CA THR A 341 38.15 -28.06 -22.32
C THR A 341 38.16 -29.38 -21.57
N GLU A 342 38.21 -29.34 -20.24
CA GLU A 342 38.10 -30.51 -19.38
C GLU A 342 36.73 -31.19 -19.57
N PRO A 343 36.66 -32.54 -19.56
CA PRO A 343 35.40 -33.26 -19.66
C PRO A 343 34.45 -32.92 -18.50
N VAL A 344 33.15 -33.07 -18.74
CA VAL A 344 32.09 -32.64 -17.79
C VAL A 344 31.15 -33.81 -17.50
N SER A 345 30.77 -34.00 -16.23
CA SER A 345 29.73 -34.93 -15.82
C SER A 345 28.42 -34.18 -15.55
N VAL A 346 27.37 -34.51 -16.28
CA VAL A 346 26.02 -34.00 -16.12
C VAL A 346 25.20 -35.00 -15.30
N VAL A 347 24.63 -34.55 -14.18
CA VAL A 347 23.81 -35.35 -13.27
C VAL A 347 22.35 -34.96 -13.45
N VAL A 348 21.51 -35.95 -13.76
CA VAL A 348 20.06 -35.78 -13.96
C VAL A 348 19.31 -36.62 -12.92
N PRO A 349 18.77 -36.03 -11.84
CA PRO A 349 17.88 -36.75 -10.93
C PRO A 349 16.52 -36.93 -11.60
N ALA A 350 15.96 -38.14 -11.57
CA ALA A 350 14.69 -38.45 -12.20
C ALA A 350 13.76 -39.22 -11.24
N TYR A 351 12.51 -38.77 -11.12
CA TYR A 351 11.46 -39.50 -10.41
C TYR A 351 10.11 -39.27 -11.09
N ASN A 352 9.61 -40.29 -11.78
CA ASN A 352 8.37 -40.25 -12.56
C ASN A 352 8.31 -39.10 -13.59
N GLU A 353 9.27 -39.10 -14.51
CA GLU A 353 9.49 -38.04 -15.51
C GLU A 353 9.35 -38.53 -16.96
N LYS A 354 8.58 -39.61 -17.19
CA LYS A 354 8.45 -40.24 -18.52
C LYS A 354 8.13 -39.28 -19.67
N GLU A 355 7.40 -38.19 -19.40
CA GLU A 355 6.94 -37.22 -20.42
C GLU A 355 8.06 -36.29 -20.93
N GLY A 356 9.10 -36.03 -20.12
CA GLY A 356 10.15 -35.04 -20.43
C GLY A 356 11.55 -35.62 -20.56
N ILE A 357 11.83 -36.74 -19.87
CA ILE A 357 13.20 -37.24 -19.67
C ILE A 357 13.94 -37.56 -20.97
N ALA A 358 13.23 -38.06 -21.99
CA ALA A 358 13.84 -38.42 -23.26
C ALA A 358 14.38 -37.20 -24.02
N ALA A 359 13.64 -36.08 -24.01
CA ALA A 359 14.07 -34.84 -24.66
C ALA A 359 15.23 -34.20 -23.90
N ALA A 360 15.16 -34.18 -22.57
CA ALA A 360 16.21 -33.66 -21.70
C ALA A 360 17.54 -34.41 -21.92
N VAL A 361 17.53 -35.74 -21.79
CA VAL A 361 18.74 -36.58 -21.94
C VAL A 361 19.34 -36.46 -23.34
N ARG A 362 18.52 -36.47 -24.40
CA ARG A 362 19.03 -36.28 -25.77
C ARG A 362 19.74 -34.94 -25.93
N SER A 363 19.16 -33.85 -25.41
CA SER A 363 19.75 -32.51 -25.52
C SER A 363 21.08 -32.37 -24.80
N LEU A 364 21.25 -33.07 -23.68
CA LEU A 364 22.49 -33.07 -22.90
C LEU A 364 23.56 -33.93 -23.58
N ALA A 365 23.17 -35.10 -24.07
CA ALA A 365 24.08 -36.04 -24.72
C ALA A 365 24.63 -35.51 -26.06
N SER A 366 23.86 -34.68 -26.77
CA SER A 366 24.25 -34.09 -28.07
C SER A 366 24.93 -32.72 -27.98
N GLY A 367 25.27 -32.25 -26.77
CA GLY A 367 25.92 -30.95 -26.57
C GLY A 367 27.31 -30.84 -27.19
N ASP A 368 27.75 -29.63 -27.51
CA ASP A 368 28.95 -29.33 -28.31
C ASP A 368 30.24 -29.09 -27.49
N HIS A 369 30.28 -29.53 -26.23
CA HIS A 369 31.43 -29.29 -25.36
C HIS A 369 32.68 -30.06 -25.84
N PRO A 370 33.82 -29.40 -26.11
CA PRO A 370 34.99 -30.04 -26.74
C PRO A 370 35.63 -31.14 -25.90
N GLY A 371 35.53 -31.06 -24.56
CA GLY A 371 36.05 -32.07 -23.65
C GLY A 371 35.22 -33.36 -23.59
N GLY A 372 34.04 -33.38 -24.20
CA GLY A 372 33.07 -34.45 -24.06
C GLY A 372 32.17 -34.30 -22.83
N ILE A 373 31.01 -34.95 -22.89
CA ILE A 373 29.96 -34.89 -21.87
C ILE A 373 29.62 -36.31 -21.45
N GLU A 374 29.77 -36.62 -20.16
CA GLU A 374 29.17 -37.79 -19.52
C GLU A 374 27.80 -37.40 -18.95
N VAL A 375 26.75 -38.15 -19.23
CA VAL A 375 25.43 -37.95 -18.61
C VAL A 375 25.13 -39.11 -17.67
N VAL A 376 24.91 -38.81 -16.39
CA VAL A 376 24.53 -39.76 -15.34
C VAL A 376 23.09 -39.47 -14.92
N VAL A 377 22.17 -40.31 -15.36
CA VAL A 377 20.76 -40.25 -14.97
C VAL A 377 20.55 -41.12 -13.74
N VAL A 378 20.10 -40.52 -12.65
CA VAL A 378 19.82 -41.21 -11.38
C VAL A 378 18.31 -41.31 -11.22
N ASP A 379 17.77 -42.50 -11.50
CA ASP A 379 16.37 -42.84 -11.26
C ASP A 379 16.15 -43.14 -9.77
N ASP A 380 15.40 -42.26 -9.11
CA ASP A 380 15.11 -42.30 -7.67
C ASP A 380 13.84 -43.13 -7.38
N GLY A 381 13.77 -44.33 -7.97
CA GLY A 381 12.69 -45.28 -7.77
C GLY A 381 11.42 -44.94 -8.53
N SER A 382 11.53 -44.58 -9.81
CA SER A 382 10.36 -44.30 -10.65
C SER A 382 9.48 -45.53 -10.87
N THR A 383 8.18 -45.32 -11.00
CA THR A 383 7.18 -46.38 -11.22
C THR A 383 6.51 -46.29 -12.61
N ASP A 384 6.91 -45.32 -13.43
CA ASP A 384 6.24 -44.97 -14.69
C ASP A 384 7.06 -45.32 -15.94
N GLY A 385 8.15 -46.09 -15.79
CA GLY A 385 9.05 -46.49 -16.88
C GLY A 385 10.13 -45.47 -17.23
N THR A 386 10.31 -44.39 -16.45
CA THR A 386 11.35 -43.36 -16.68
C THR A 386 12.74 -43.95 -16.96
N ALA A 387 13.23 -44.86 -16.11
CA ALA A 387 14.54 -45.47 -16.30
C ALA A 387 14.65 -46.34 -17.56
N ASP A 388 13.57 -47.03 -17.94
CA ASP A 388 13.53 -47.88 -19.14
C ASP A 388 13.58 -47.04 -20.41
N ILE A 389 12.88 -45.88 -20.41
CA ILE A 389 12.92 -44.91 -21.51
C ILE A 389 14.36 -44.44 -21.76
N VAL A 390 15.09 -44.07 -20.69
CA VAL A 390 16.46 -43.57 -20.83
C VAL A 390 17.41 -44.69 -21.28
N ALA A 391 17.29 -45.89 -20.73
CA ALA A 391 18.08 -47.05 -21.16
C ALA A 391 17.84 -47.38 -22.64
N GLY A 392 16.59 -47.29 -23.09
CA GLY A 392 16.19 -47.52 -24.48
C GLY A 392 16.72 -46.49 -25.49
N LEU A 393 17.27 -45.35 -25.05
CA LEU A 393 17.87 -44.36 -25.97
C LEU A 393 19.18 -44.84 -26.59
N GLY A 394 19.90 -45.78 -25.96
CA GLY A 394 21.13 -46.36 -26.50
C GLY A 394 22.28 -45.36 -26.73
N LEU A 395 22.30 -44.25 -25.98
CA LEU A 395 23.30 -43.19 -26.16
C LEU A 395 24.62 -43.56 -25.46
N PRO A 396 25.76 -43.52 -26.15
CA PRO A 396 27.03 -44.08 -25.66
C PRO A 396 27.63 -43.33 -24.47
N ASN A 397 27.26 -42.06 -24.29
CA ASN A 397 27.72 -41.21 -23.21
C ASN A 397 26.69 -41.04 -22.09
N VAL A 398 25.62 -41.84 -22.07
CA VAL A 398 24.57 -41.81 -21.05
C VAL A 398 24.64 -43.08 -20.19
N ARG A 399 24.60 -42.91 -18.87
CA ARG A 399 24.54 -43.99 -17.89
C ARG A 399 23.33 -43.80 -16.99
N VAL A 400 22.49 -44.84 -16.89
CA VAL A 400 21.32 -44.86 -16.00
C VAL A 400 21.65 -45.64 -14.73
N VAL A 401 21.32 -45.07 -13.58
CA VAL A 401 21.52 -45.66 -12.25
C VAL A 401 20.18 -45.69 -11.55
N ARG A 402 19.73 -46.86 -11.10
CA ARG A 402 18.48 -47.03 -10.35
C ARG A 402 18.80 -47.14 -8.87
N LYS A 403 18.04 -46.43 -8.03
CA LYS A 403 18.13 -46.52 -6.57
C LYS A 403 16.73 -46.46 -5.92
N PRO A 404 16.58 -46.92 -4.67
CA PRO A 404 15.36 -46.66 -3.90
C PRO A 404 15.11 -45.16 -3.72
N ASN A 405 13.85 -44.75 -3.69
CA ASN A 405 13.46 -43.34 -3.53
C ASN A 405 14.01 -42.75 -2.22
N GLY A 406 14.86 -41.73 -2.33
CA GLY A 406 15.40 -40.99 -1.21
C GLY A 406 15.22 -39.47 -1.35
N GLY A 407 14.44 -39.03 -2.33
CA GLY A 407 14.27 -37.63 -2.69
C GLY A 407 15.39 -37.08 -3.57
N LYS A 408 15.12 -35.91 -4.15
CA LYS A 408 16.03 -35.23 -5.10
C LYS A 408 17.45 -35.01 -4.55
N PRO A 409 17.67 -34.57 -3.30
CA PRO A 409 19.03 -34.42 -2.76
C PRO A 409 19.82 -35.75 -2.73
N SER A 410 19.15 -36.86 -2.37
CA SER A 410 19.76 -38.20 -2.37
C SER A 410 20.18 -38.63 -3.78
N ALA A 411 19.32 -38.42 -4.78
CA ALA A 411 19.60 -38.72 -6.17
C ALA A 411 20.76 -37.87 -6.73
N LEU A 412 20.76 -36.56 -6.45
CA LEU A 412 21.85 -35.66 -6.85
C LEU A 412 23.19 -36.09 -6.23
N ASN A 413 23.24 -36.39 -4.94
CA ASN A 413 24.47 -36.83 -4.27
C ASN A 413 24.98 -38.17 -4.81
N THR A 414 24.07 -39.11 -5.12
CA THR A 414 24.46 -40.37 -5.79
C THR A 414 25.08 -40.11 -7.16
N GLY A 415 24.49 -39.21 -7.94
CA GLY A 415 25.02 -38.82 -9.25
C GLY A 415 26.39 -38.15 -9.15
N VAL A 416 26.59 -37.24 -8.18
CA VAL A 416 27.89 -36.60 -7.91
C VAL A 416 28.95 -37.62 -7.51
N ALA A 417 28.60 -38.60 -6.68
CA ALA A 417 29.52 -39.66 -6.26
C ALA A 417 29.93 -40.55 -7.44
N LEU A 418 29.02 -40.80 -8.39
CA LEU A 418 29.26 -41.64 -9.57
C LEU A 418 29.88 -40.90 -10.76
N ALA A 419 29.81 -39.57 -10.78
CA ALA A 419 30.40 -38.73 -11.82
C ALA A 419 31.90 -38.99 -11.96
N ARG A 420 32.42 -38.99 -13.19
CA ARG A 420 33.85 -39.23 -13.46
C ARG A 420 34.70 -37.97 -13.47
N HIS A 421 34.09 -36.81 -13.64
CA HIS A 421 34.80 -35.57 -13.90
C HIS A 421 34.68 -34.55 -12.75
N ASP A 422 35.57 -33.57 -12.71
CA ASP A 422 35.62 -32.57 -11.64
C ASP A 422 34.63 -31.42 -11.84
N LEU A 423 34.20 -31.18 -13.08
CA LEU A 423 33.14 -30.24 -13.39
C LEU A 423 31.82 -31.00 -13.44
N ILE A 424 30.92 -30.62 -12.54
CA ILE A 424 29.61 -31.23 -12.39
C ILE A 424 28.54 -30.26 -12.87
N VAL A 425 27.67 -30.71 -13.76
CA VAL A 425 26.47 -29.98 -14.14
C VAL A 425 25.27 -30.71 -13.56
N MET A 426 24.37 -29.99 -12.93
CA MET A 426 23.11 -30.53 -12.41
C MET A 426 21.95 -29.89 -13.16
N VAL A 427 20.99 -30.73 -13.54
CA VAL A 427 19.85 -30.36 -14.38
C VAL A 427 18.64 -31.19 -14.00
N ASP A 428 17.46 -30.55 -13.90
CA ASP A 428 16.19 -31.24 -13.69
C ASP A 428 15.83 -32.07 -14.94
N GLY A 429 15.27 -33.28 -14.78
CA GLY A 429 15.03 -34.18 -15.92
C GLY A 429 13.87 -33.78 -16.85
N ASP A 430 13.25 -32.63 -16.62
CA ASP A 430 12.31 -31.97 -17.54
C ASP A 430 12.94 -30.83 -18.36
N THR A 431 14.25 -30.61 -18.23
CA THR A 431 14.92 -29.42 -18.76
C THR A 431 15.79 -29.74 -19.97
N VAL A 432 15.58 -28.98 -21.06
CA VAL A 432 16.26 -29.15 -22.35
C VAL A 432 17.32 -28.08 -22.54
N PHE A 433 18.56 -28.46 -22.82
CA PHE A 433 19.68 -27.53 -22.99
C PHE A 433 19.84 -27.08 -24.45
N GLU A 434 20.27 -25.84 -24.67
CA GLU A 434 20.78 -25.44 -25.99
C GLU A 434 22.10 -26.19 -26.30
N PRO A 435 22.43 -26.46 -27.58
CA PRO A 435 23.60 -27.27 -27.94
C PRO A 435 24.93 -26.79 -27.31
N ASP A 436 25.08 -25.48 -27.12
CA ASP A 436 26.28 -24.86 -26.54
C ASP A 436 26.16 -24.53 -25.05
N ALA A 437 25.05 -24.91 -24.40
CA ALA A 437 24.78 -24.52 -23.02
C ALA A 437 25.80 -25.08 -22.04
N VAL A 438 26.20 -26.35 -22.15
CA VAL A 438 27.21 -26.96 -21.26
C VAL A 438 28.56 -26.26 -21.42
N ARG A 439 29.03 -26.07 -22.67
CA ARG A 439 30.28 -25.38 -22.98
C ARG A 439 30.32 -23.98 -22.37
N ARG A 440 29.22 -23.22 -22.50
CA ARG A 440 29.10 -21.88 -21.92
C ARG A 440 29.05 -21.93 -20.40
N LEU A 441 28.30 -22.86 -19.83
CA LEU A 441 28.09 -22.98 -18.38
C LEU A 441 29.39 -23.29 -17.63
N VAL A 442 30.30 -24.05 -18.23
CA VAL A 442 31.57 -24.42 -17.58
C VAL A 442 32.71 -23.43 -17.82
N GLN A 443 32.61 -22.57 -18.84
CA GLN A 443 33.64 -21.58 -19.14
C GLN A 443 34.04 -20.67 -17.96
N PRO A 444 33.13 -20.24 -17.05
CA PRO A 444 33.51 -19.47 -15.87
C PRO A 444 34.50 -20.16 -14.91
N PHE A 445 34.62 -21.49 -14.95
CA PHE A 445 35.57 -22.22 -14.11
C PHE A 445 37.04 -22.02 -14.48
N ALA A 446 37.32 -21.31 -15.58
CA ALA A 446 38.65 -20.77 -15.88
C ALA A 446 39.17 -19.85 -14.76
N ASP A 447 38.27 -19.18 -14.00
CA ASP A 447 38.61 -18.53 -12.74
C ASP A 447 38.58 -19.58 -11.59
N PRO A 448 39.73 -19.91 -10.98
CA PRO A 448 39.79 -20.93 -9.93
C PRO A 448 39.03 -20.57 -8.66
N GLN A 449 38.61 -19.31 -8.50
CA GLN A 449 37.78 -18.88 -7.36
C GLN A 449 36.28 -19.15 -7.58
N VAL A 450 35.86 -19.56 -8.78
CA VAL A 450 34.46 -19.88 -9.09
C VAL A 450 34.16 -21.31 -8.62
N GLY A 451 33.24 -21.40 -7.65
CA GLY A 451 32.77 -22.69 -7.12
C GLY A 451 31.47 -23.15 -7.77
N ALA A 452 30.65 -22.21 -8.25
CA ALA A 452 29.40 -22.53 -8.94
C ALA A 452 28.98 -21.47 -9.97
N VAL A 453 28.21 -21.90 -10.96
CA VAL A 453 27.69 -21.09 -12.05
C VAL A 453 26.19 -21.33 -12.19
N ALA A 454 25.41 -20.26 -12.12
CA ALA A 454 24.01 -20.26 -12.49
C ALA A 454 23.85 -19.98 -13.99
N GLY A 455 23.17 -20.88 -14.70
CA GLY A 455 22.77 -20.62 -16.08
C GLY A 455 21.46 -19.84 -16.19
N ASN A 456 21.03 -19.63 -17.43
CA ASN A 456 19.84 -18.87 -17.80
C ASN A 456 18.65 -19.80 -18.09
N VAL A 457 17.72 -19.87 -17.14
CA VAL A 457 16.49 -20.66 -17.27
C VAL A 457 15.45 -19.91 -18.09
N LYS A 458 14.89 -20.59 -19.09
CA LYS A 458 13.82 -20.10 -19.97
C LYS A 458 12.59 -20.98 -19.87
N VAL A 459 11.41 -20.38 -20.01
CA VAL A 459 10.14 -21.11 -20.07
C VAL A 459 9.92 -21.62 -21.50
N GLY A 460 9.76 -22.93 -21.68
CA GLY A 460 9.50 -23.55 -22.98
C GLY A 460 8.02 -23.50 -23.40
N ASN A 461 7.09 -23.74 -22.46
CA ASN A 461 5.66 -23.91 -22.74
C ASN A 461 4.85 -22.60 -22.59
N ARG A 462 5.12 -21.57 -23.40
CA ARG A 462 4.54 -20.21 -23.27
C ARG A 462 3.09 -20.04 -23.79
N ARG A 463 2.29 -21.11 -23.84
CA ARG A 463 0.92 -21.07 -24.41
C ARG A 463 -0.11 -20.49 -23.43
N SER A 464 -0.05 -20.86 -22.15
CA SER A 464 -1.00 -20.39 -21.14
C SER A 464 -0.66 -18.99 -20.61
N MET A 465 -1.64 -18.29 -20.05
CA MET A 465 -1.42 -16.98 -19.41
C MET A 465 -0.44 -17.10 -18.23
N ILE A 466 -0.55 -18.18 -17.45
CA ILE A 466 0.32 -18.47 -16.31
C ILE A 466 1.77 -18.64 -16.76
N ALA A 467 2.02 -19.35 -17.86
CA ALA A 467 3.36 -19.52 -18.40
C ALA A 467 3.94 -18.21 -18.95
N LYS A 468 3.12 -17.33 -19.54
CA LYS A 468 3.54 -15.98 -19.95
C LYS A 468 3.94 -15.12 -18.75
N TRP A 469 3.16 -15.16 -17.67
CA TRP A 469 3.46 -14.48 -16.42
C TRP A 469 4.75 -14.98 -15.77
N GLN A 470 4.96 -16.30 -15.73
CA GLN A 470 6.22 -16.86 -15.27
C GLN A 470 7.40 -16.51 -16.17
N HIS A 471 7.20 -16.44 -17.49
CA HIS A 471 8.26 -16.01 -18.40
C HIS A 471 8.71 -14.58 -18.09
N ILE A 472 7.77 -13.65 -17.87
CA ILE A 472 8.08 -12.29 -17.42
C ILE A 472 8.85 -12.32 -16.10
N GLU A 473 8.39 -13.10 -15.13
CA GLU A 473 9.05 -13.22 -13.84
C GLU A 473 10.46 -13.81 -13.95
N TYR A 474 10.70 -14.82 -14.79
CA TYR A 474 12.02 -15.41 -14.93
C TYR A 474 13.01 -14.39 -15.50
N VAL A 475 12.57 -13.56 -16.44
CA VAL A 475 13.40 -12.50 -17.02
C VAL A 475 13.67 -11.39 -16.00
N ILE A 476 12.66 -10.94 -15.25
CA ILE A 476 12.80 -9.86 -14.27
C ILE A 476 13.38 -10.35 -12.94
N GLY A 477 12.68 -11.25 -12.26
CA GLY A 477 12.96 -11.70 -10.90
C GLY A 477 14.11 -12.70 -10.78
N PHE A 478 14.52 -13.38 -11.86
CA PHE A 478 15.69 -14.26 -11.83
C PHE A 478 16.87 -13.68 -12.60
N ASN A 479 16.72 -13.43 -13.90
CA ASN A 479 17.89 -13.11 -14.73
C ASN A 479 18.43 -11.70 -14.46
N LEU A 480 17.57 -10.70 -14.29
CA LEU A 480 18.03 -9.35 -13.94
C LEU A 480 18.63 -9.32 -12.52
N ASP A 481 17.94 -9.91 -11.54
CA ASP A 481 18.38 -9.97 -10.14
C ASP A 481 19.72 -10.73 -9.97
N ARG A 482 19.95 -11.82 -10.73
CA ARG A 482 21.24 -12.56 -10.72
C ARG A 482 22.44 -11.67 -11.07
N ARG A 483 22.29 -10.71 -11.97
CA ARG A 483 23.37 -9.76 -12.32
C ARG A 483 23.72 -8.86 -11.14
N LEU A 484 22.70 -8.41 -10.38
CA LEU A 484 22.88 -7.67 -9.13
C LEU A 484 23.57 -8.56 -8.09
N TYR A 485 23.07 -9.78 -7.88
CA TYR A 485 23.60 -10.68 -6.85
C TYR A 485 25.04 -11.11 -7.10
N GLU A 486 25.42 -11.38 -8.37
CA GLU A 486 26.83 -11.64 -8.72
C GLU A 486 27.72 -10.45 -8.38
N THR A 487 27.28 -9.23 -8.72
CA THR A 487 28.05 -8.01 -8.47
C THR A 487 28.26 -7.77 -6.98
N LEU A 488 27.26 -8.08 -6.15
CA LEU A 488 27.34 -7.99 -4.70
C LEU A 488 28.05 -9.20 -4.04
N ARG A 489 28.34 -10.25 -4.81
CA ARG A 489 28.82 -11.56 -4.35
C ARG A 489 27.92 -12.16 -3.28
N CYS A 490 26.62 -12.18 -3.54
CA CYS A 490 25.62 -12.70 -2.63
C CYS A 490 24.50 -13.46 -3.37
N MET A 491 24.88 -14.28 -4.37
CA MET A 491 23.94 -15.14 -5.08
C MET A 491 23.21 -16.04 -4.08
N PRO A 492 21.87 -15.99 -4.02
CA PRO A 492 21.12 -16.82 -3.09
C PRO A 492 20.90 -18.23 -3.62
N THR A 493 20.78 -18.39 -4.95
CA THR A 493 20.35 -19.66 -5.57
C THR A 493 20.98 -19.84 -6.95
N VAL A 494 21.64 -20.97 -7.15
CA VAL A 494 21.92 -21.58 -8.46
C VAL A 494 20.73 -22.47 -8.79
N PRO A 495 20.01 -22.25 -9.91
CA PRO A 495 18.77 -22.99 -10.16
C PRO A 495 19.04 -24.47 -10.44
N GLY A 496 18.22 -25.36 -9.88
CA GLY A 496 18.28 -26.80 -10.16
C GLY A 496 18.16 -27.17 -11.65
N ALA A 497 17.51 -26.33 -12.46
CA ALA A 497 17.35 -26.54 -13.89
C ALA A 497 18.65 -26.35 -14.71
N ILE A 498 19.62 -25.55 -14.24
CA ILE A 498 20.91 -25.35 -14.93
C ILE A 498 21.97 -24.79 -13.96
N GLY A 499 22.66 -25.71 -13.26
CA GLY A 499 23.72 -25.36 -12.33
C GLY A 499 25.04 -26.06 -12.67
N GLY A 500 26.12 -25.30 -12.79
CA GLY A 500 27.48 -25.83 -12.89
C GLY A 500 28.19 -25.72 -11.55
N PHE A 501 28.98 -26.73 -11.18
CA PHE A 501 29.69 -26.79 -9.91
C PHE A 501 31.08 -27.40 -10.05
N ARG A 502 32.03 -26.89 -9.29
CA ARG A 502 33.32 -27.56 -9.07
C ARG A 502 33.12 -28.64 -8.00
N ARG A 503 33.53 -29.89 -8.27
CA ARG A 503 33.41 -31.03 -7.32
C ARG A 503 33.95 -30.69 -5.94
N GLN A 504 35.13 -30.06 -5.87
CA GLN A 504 35.75 -29.63 -4.62
C GLN A 504 34.85 -28.66 -3.84
N ALA A 505 34.17 -27.74 -4.53
CA ALA A 505 33.29 -26.78 -3.90
C ALA A 505 32.03 -27.46 -3.32
N LEU A 506 31.44 -28.40 -4.05
CA LEU A 506 30.33 -29.24 -3.55
C LEU A 506 30.73 -30.07 -2.34
N ALA A 507 31.91 -30.71 -2.39
CA ALA A 507 32.43 -31.49 -1.27
C ALA A 507 32.61 -30.63 -0.02
N TYR A 508 33.15 -29.41 -0.17
CA TYR A 508 33.31 -28.47 0.93
C TYR A 508 31.95 -27.99 1.50
N ALA A 509 30.94 -27.84 0.64
CA ALA A 509 29.59 -27.48 1.04
C ALA A 509 28.81 -28.62 1.72
N GLY A 510 29.33 -29.85 1.72
CA GLY A 510 28.66 -31.04 2.27
C GLY A 510 27.66 -31.70 1.31
N GLY A 511 27.72 -31.36 0.01
CA GLY A 511 26.78 -31.87 -0.99
C GLY A 511 25.37 -31.25 -0.89
N MET A 512 24.39 -31.93 -1.47
CA MET A 512 22.98 -31.52 -1.45
C MET A 512 22.29 -32.06 -0.20
N THR A 513 21.88 -31.16 0.71
CA THR A 513 21.18 -31.56 1.94
C THR A 513 19.66 -31.64 1.73
N ASP A 514 18.99 -32.50 2.49
CA ASP A 514 17.53 -32.63 2.54
C ASP A 514 16.88 -31.86 3.72
N GLU A 515 17.67 -31.09 4.47
CA GLU A 515 17.20 -30.27 5.59
C GLU A 515 16.26 -29.13 5.19
N THR A 516 16.25 -28.74 3.91
CA THR A 516 15.41 -27.68 3.35
C THR A 516 14.68 -28.15 2.09
N LEU A 517 13.52 -27.58 1.80
CA LEU A 517 12.78 -27.87 0.56
C LEU A 517 13.39 -27.24 -0.71
N ALA A 518 14.43 -26.42 -0.55
CA ALA A 518 15.15 -25.72 -1.60
C ALA A 518 16.65 -26.04 -1.48
N GLU A 519 17.00 -27.29 -1.82
CA GLU A 519 18.35 -27.83 -1.74
C GLU A 519 19.37 -26.98 -2.51
N ASP A 520 18.91 -26.41 -3.63
CA ASP A 520 19.69 -25.58 -4.54
C ASP A 520 20.06 -24.21 -3.92
N THR A 521 19.17 -23.65 -3.12
CA THR A 521 19.37 -22.40 -2.38
C THR A 521 20.29 -22.63 -1.19
N ASP A 522 20.09 -23.72 -0.46
CA ASP A 522 20.91 -24.12 0.69
C ASP A 522 22.39 -24.32 0.29
N VAL A 523 22.66 -25.17 -0.70
CA VAL A 523 24.04 -25.42 -1.17
C VAL A 523 24.69 -24.13 -1.70
N THR A 524 23.91 -23.26 -2.36
CA THR A 524 24.43 -21.99 -2.88
C THR A 524 24.85 -21.06 -1.74
N MET A 525 24.07 -21.00 -0.66
CA MET A 525 24.42 -20.24 0.54
C MET A 525 25.64 -20.84 1.25
N ALA A 526 25.75 -22.17 1.33
CA ALA A 526 26.92 -22.85 1.88
C ALA A 526 28.20 -22.53 1.09
N LEU A 527 28.13 -22.57 -0.25
CA LEU A 527 29.23 -22.19 -1.13
C LEU A 527 29.65 -20.72 -0.97
N GLY A 528 28.68 -19.80 -0.92
CA GLY A 528 28.95 -18.39 -0.70
C GLY A 528 29.59 -18.12 0.66
N ARG A 529 29.17 -18.83 1.70
CA ARG A 529 29.76 -18.75 3.04
C ARG A 529 31.19 -19.28 3.08
N ALA A 530 31.47 -20.33 2.33
CA ALA A 530 32.80 -20.89 2.15
C ALA A 530 33.77 -19.95 1.39
N GLY A 531 33.25 -18.87 0.80
CA GLY A 531 34.05 -17.87 0.09
C GLY A 531 34.21 -18.12 -1.40
N TRP A 532 33.58 -19.16 -1.94
CA TRP A 532 33.53 -19.41 -3.39
C TRP A 532 32.75 -18.28 -4.09
N LYS A 533 33.20 -17.91 -5.30
CA LYS A 533 32.40 -17.08 -6.18
C LYS A 533 31.29 -17.95 -6.78
N VAL A 534 30.06 -17.46 -6.67
CA VAL A 534 28.91 -17.97 -7.41
C VAL A 534 28.55 -16.92 -8.45
N VAL A 535 28.59 -17.29 -9.72
CA VAL A 535 28.48 -16.36 -10.85
C VAL A 535 27.31 -16.72 -11.76
N TYR A 536 26.88 -15.78 -12.58
CA TYR A 536 25.83 -15.95 -13.57
C TYR A 536 26.42 -15.97 -14.98
N GLU A 537 26.02 -16.96 -15.78
CA GLU A 537 26.38 -17.06 -17.19
C GLU A 537 25.13 -16.92 -18.06
N GLU A 538 24.88 -15.70 -18.56
CA GLU A 538 23.66 -15.35 -19.27
C GLU A 538 23.46 -16.11 -20.59
N SER A 539 24.56 -16.60 -21.18
CA SER A 539 24.56 -17.26 -22.48
C SER A 539 24.31 -18.77 -22.39
N ALA A 540 24.49 -19.39 -21.22
CA ALA A 540 24.18 -20.81 -21.00
C ALA A 540 22.68 -20.98 -20.77
N ARG A 541 21.93 -21.39 -21.81
CA ARG A 541 20.46 -21.40 -21.79
C ARG A 541 19.87 -22.79 -21.68
N ALA A 542 18.84 -22.91 -20.86
CA ALA A 542 18.07 -24.14 -20.68
C ALA A 542 16.57 -23.84 -20.63
N TRP A 543 15.77 -24.73 -21.21
CA TRP A 543 14.33 -24.59 -21.39
C TRP A 543 13.60 -25.58 -20.49
N THR A 544 12.80 -25.08 -19.55
CA THR A 544 12.04 -25.87 -18.58
C THR A 544 10.53 -25.65 -18.73
N GLU A 545 9.75 -26.55 -18.15
CA GLU A 545 8.30 -26.52 -18.17
C GLU A 545 7.74 -25.70 -17.00
N ALA A 546 6.97 -24.65 -17.31
CA ALA A 546 6.24 -23.86 -16.34
C ALA A 546 4.88 -24.50 -15.99
N PRO A 547 4.41 -24.39 -14.73
CA PRO A 547 3.04 -24.71 -14.34
C PRO A 547 1.97 -24.14 -15.29
N THR A 548 0.96 -24.94 -15.61
CA THR A 548 -0.15 -24.56 -16.50
C THR A 548 -1.44 -24.22 -15.77
N SER A 549 -1.50 -24.46 -14.45
CA SER A 549 -2.65 -24.12 -13.60
C SER A 549 -2.26 -23.38 -12.31
N LEU A 550 -3.20 -22.64 -11.72
CA LEU A 550 -2.98 -21.88 -10.49
C LEU A 550 -2.63 -22.78 -9.30
N GLY A 551 -3.24 -23.97 -9.21
CA GLY A 551 -2.92 -24.93 -8.14
C GLY A 551 -1.50 -25.49 -8.24
N GLN A 552 -1.01 -25.76 -9.45
CA GLN A 552 0.39 -26.15 -9.66
C GLN A 552 1.35 -25.01 -9.33
N LEU A 553 1.03 -23.79 -9.76
CA LEU A 553 1.79 -22.59 -9.45
C LEU A 553 1.86 -22.37 -7.93
N TRP A 554 0.74 -22.50 -7.20
CA TRP A 554 0.71 -22.37 -5.75
C TRP A 554 1.69 -23.33 -5.07
N LYS A 555 1.62 -24.62 -5.39
CA LYS A 555 2.49 -25.65 -4.80
C LYS A 555 3.97 -25.37 -5.07
N GLN A 556 4.30 -24.97 -6.31
CA GLN A 556 5.67 -24.60 -6.68
C GLN A 556 6.16 -23.40 -5.86
N ARG A 557 5.37 -22.34 -5.81
CA ARG A 557 5.76 -21.07 -5.18
C ARG A 557 5.82 -21.18 -3.67
N TYR A 558 4.91 -21.93 -3.07
CA TYR A 558 4.95 -22.23 -1.66
C TYR A 558 6.24 -22.98 -1.29
N ARG A 559 6.60 -24.02 -2.06
CA ARG A 559 7.85 -24.76 -1.86
C ARG A 559 9.08 -23.86 -1.96
N TRP A 560 9.13 -22.99 -2.97
CA TRP A 560 10.26 -22.09 -3.17
C TRP A 560 10.37 -21.03 -2.07
N SER A 561 9.27 -20.35 -1.74
CA SER A 561 9.24 -19.33 -0.70
C SER A 561 9.58 -19.92 0.67
N TYR A 562 8.93 -21.03 1.04
CA TYR A 562 9.17 -21.69 2.31
C TYR A 562 10.57 -22.30 2.39
N GLY A 563 11.02 -23.02 1.35
CA GLY A 563 12.37 -23.58 1.27
C GLY A 563 13.47 -22.52 1.35
N THR A 564 13.28 -21.38 0.71
CA THR A 564 14.19 -20.23 0.82
C THR A 564 14.26 -19.73 2.26
N MET A 565 13.12 -19.59 2.94
CA MET A 565 13.09 -19.20 4.35
C MET A 565 13.74 -20.23 5.28
N GLN A 566 13.61 -21.53 4.99
CA GLN A 566 14.32 -22.58 5.71
C GLN A 566 15.85 -22.45 5.54
N ALA A 567 16.33 -22.22 4.31
CA ALA A 567 17.75 -21.98 4.05
C ALA A 567 18.24 -20.70 4.75
N MET A 568 17.50 -19.60 4.67
CA MET A 568 17.80 -18.37 5.40
C MET A 568 17.91 -18.63 6.91
N TRP A 569 16.97 -19.40 7.48
CA TRP A 569 16.99 -19.77 8.89
C TRP A 569 18.20 -20.64 9.24
N LYS A 570 18.48 -21.69 8.46
CA LYS A 570 19.65 -22.57 8.63
C LYS A 570 20.94 -21.77 8.67
N HIS A 571 21.08 -20.78 7.78
CA HIS A 571 22.28 -19.96 7.69
C HIS A 571 22.27 -18.69 8.56
N ARG A 572 21.20 -18.38 9.31
CA ARG A 572 21.04 -17.09 10.02
C ARG A 572 22.19 -16.70 10.95
N ARG A 573 22.83 -17.68 11.62
CA ARG A 573 23.90 -17.40 12.59
C ARG A 573 25.18 -16.89 11.93
N SER A 574 25.41 -17.17 10.65
CA SER A 574 26.64 -16.72 9.97
C SER A 574 26.69 -15.23 9.67
N VAL A 575 25.63 -14.45 9.95
CA VAL A 575 25.71 -12.98 9.92
C VAL A 575 26.74 -12.44 10.92
N LEU A 576 26.98 -13.19 12.00
CA LEU A 576 27.94 -12.88 13.06
C LEU A 576 29.37 -13.34 12.73
N ASP A 577 29.56 -14.14 11.68
CA ASP A 577 30.88 -14.64 11.29
C ASP A 577 31.79 -13.49 10.84
N ARG A 578 33.10 -13.69 11.00
CA ARG A 578 34.14 -12.86 10.39
C ARG A 578 34.49 -13.37 8.98
N GLY A 579 35.19 -12.55 8.20
CA GLY A 579 35.70 -12.96 6.88
C GLY A 579 34.62 -13.09 5.79
N ALA A 580 34.81 -14.05 4.87
CA ALA A 580 33.95 -14.23 3.70
C ALA A 580 32.53 -14.64 4.07
N SER A 581 32.37 -15.58 5.03
CA SER A 581 31.07 -16.05 5.52
C SER A 581 30.17 -14.90 5.98
N GLY A 582 30.67 -14.07 6.89
CA GLY A 582 29.90 -12.94 7.41
C GLY A 582 29.55 -11.89 6.35
N ARG A 583 30.49 -11.57 5.44
CA ARG A 583 30.21 -10.62 4.35
C ARG A 583 29.14 -11.14 3.40
N PHE A 584 29.19 -12.42 3.03
CA PHE A 584 28.16 -13.05 2.21
C PHE A 584 26.82 -13.00 2.93
N SER A 585 26.74 -13.50 4.17
CA SER A 585 25.47 -13.62 4.90
C SER A 585 24.84 -12.28 5.23
N ARG A 586 25.61 -11.26 5.64
CA ARG A 586 25.08 -9.90 5.86
C ARG A 586 24.53 -9.25 4.59
N ARG A 587 25.04 -9.59 3.42
CA ARG A 587 24.49 -9.08 2.15
C ARG A 587 23.29 -9.90 1.70
N CYS A 588 23.47 -11.22 1.57
CA CYS A 588 22.48 -12.15 1.06
C CYS A 588 21.22 -12.14 1.93
N LEU A 589 21.37 -12.37 3.23
CA LEU A 589 20.22 -12.49 4.13
C LEU A 589 19.51 -11.16 4.33
N THR A 590 20.23 -10.04 4.43
CA THR A 590 19.59 -8.72 4.50
C THR A 590 18.80 -8.42 3.22
N PHE A 591 19.35 -8.72 2.05
CA PHE A 591 18.67 -8.48 0.78
C PHE A 591 17.42 -9.37 0.63
N LEU A 592 17.53 -10.67 0.96
CA LEU A 592 16.39 -11.59 0.94
C LEU A 592 15.32 -11.21 1.97
N THR A 593 15.71 -10.84 3.19
CA THR A 593 14.75 -10.41 4.23
C THR A 593 14.03 -9.13 3.81
N LEU A 594 14.76 -8.10 3.38
CA LEU A 594 14.16 -6.82 3.01
C LEU A 594 13.32 -6.91 1.74
N PHE A 595 13.88 -7.47 0.66
CA PHE A 595 13.27 -7.40 -0.67
C PHE A 595 12.56 -8.67 -1.11
N GLY A 596 12.91 -9.83 -0.53
CA GLY A 596 12.24 -11.10 -0.79
C GLY A 596 11.09 -11.42 0.16
N VAL A 597 11.10 -10.86 1.39
CA VAL A 597 10.09 -11.15 2.42
C VAL A 597 9.33 -9.90 2.87
N VAL A 598 9.99 -8.92 3.49
CA VAL A 598 9.32 -7.76 4.12
C VAL A 598 8.60 -6.89 3.09
N LEU A 599 9.30 -6.47 2.03
CA LEU A 599 8.72 -5.58 1.02
C LEU A 599 7.47 -6.20 0.35
N PRO A 600 7.48 -7.45 -0.16
CA PRO A 600 6.27 -8.05 -0.71
C PRO A 600 5.15 -8.27 0.32
N LEU A 601 5.45 -8.50 1.61
CA LEU A 601 4.43 -8.60 2.66
C LEU A 601 3.71 -7.28 2.94
N THR A 602 4.37 -6.14 2.71
CA THR A 602 3.76 -4.80 2.90
C THR A 602 2.93 -4.35 1.70
N ALA A 603 3.14 -4.94 0.53
CA ALA A 603 2.49 -4.52 -0.72
C ALA A 603 0.94 -4.63 -0.73
N PRO A 604 0.28 -5.61 -0.07
CA PRO A 604 -1.18 -5.63 0.04
C PRO A 604 -1.77 -4.41 0.76
N VAL A 605 -1.05 -3.85 1.75
CA VAL A 605 -1.50 -2.64 2.47
C VAL A 605 -1.54 -1.45 1.52
N ILE A 606 -0.56 -1.35 0.61
CA ILE A 606 -0.49 -0.29 -0.41
C ILE A 606 -1.64 -0.42 -1.40
N ASP A 607 -1.96 -1.65 -1.81
CA ASP A 607 -3.08 -1.88 -2.73
C ASP A 607 -4.42 -1.45 -2.09
N LEU A 608 -4.58 -1.67 -0.78
CA LEU A 608 -5.75 -1.20 -0.04
C LEU A 608 -5.79 0.32 0.12
N LEU A 609 -4.65 0.96 0.41
CA LEU A 609 -4.57 2.42 0.51
C LEU A 609 -4.84 3.10 -0.84
N ALA A 610 -4.39 2.51 -1.95
CA ALA A 610 -4.70 3.00 -3.28
C ALA A 610 -6.20 2.86 -3.61
N LEU A 611 -6.81 1.71 -3.28
CA LEU A 611 -8.26 1.54 -3.44
C LEU A 611 -9.03 2.55 -2.59
N TYR A 612 -8.60 2.75 -1.34
CA TYR A 612 -9.16 3.75 -0.45
C TYR A 612 -9.04 5.16 -1.02
N GLY A 613 -7.86 5.55 -1.50
CA GLY A 613 -7.62 6.87 -2.08
C GLY A 613 -8.46 7.15 -3.33
N LEU A 614 -8.71 6.13 -4.16
CA LEU A 614 -9.58 6.26 -5.34
C LEU A 614 -11.06 6.52 -4.98
N VAL A 615 -11.49 6.09 -3.79
CA VAL A 615 -12.89 6.24 -3.35
C VAL A 615 -13.08 7.47 -2.49
N PHE A 616 -12.15 7.74 -1.58
CA PHE A 616 -12.31 8.71 -0.48
C PHE A 616 -11.32 9.89 -0.50
N LEU A 617 -10.22 9.82 -1.26
CA LEU A 617 -9.24 10.90 -1.39
C LEU A 617 -9.28 11.51 -2.81
N ASP A 618 -8.27 12.31 -3.16
CA ASP A 618 -8.11 12.81 -4.52
C ASP A 618 -7.85 11.64 -5.49
N ARG A 619 -8.86 11.40 -6.33
CA ARG A 619 -8.86 10.30 -7.31
C ARG A 619 -7.74 10.48 -8.34
N THR A 620 -7.43 11.72 -8.70
CA THR A 620 -6.44 12.06 -9.72
C THR A 620 -5.03 11.80 -9.19
N GLU A 621 -4.70 12.33 -8.01
CA GLU A 621 -3.40 12.10 -7.39
C GLU A 621 -3.15 10.61 -7.12
N THR A 622 -4.16 9.91 -6.60
CA THR A 622 -4.08 8.47 -6.33
C THR A 622 -3.87 7.67 -7.62
N ALA A 623 -4.62 7.99 -8.69
CA ALA A 623 -4.46 7.34 -9.99
C ALA A 623 -3.08 7.61 -10.60
N LEU A 624 -2.58 8.85 -10.53
CA LEU A 624 -1.25 9.21 -11.02
C LEU A 624 -0.14 8.48 -10.27
N ALA A 625 -0.21 8.40 -8.94
CA ALA A 625 0.76 7.65 -8.13
C ALA A 625 0.77 6.16 -8.49
N TRP A 626 -0.41 5.56 -8.68
CA TRP A 626 -0.54 4.17 -9.10
C TRP A 626 0.02 3.92 -10.51
N LEU A 627 -0.32 4.79 -11.46
CA LEU A 627 0.19 4.72 -12.84
C LEU A 627 1.71 4.90 -12.89
N ALA A 628 2.27 5.79 -12.06
CA ALA A 628 3.72 5.95 -11.94
C ALA A 628 4.41 4.66 -11.44
N MET A 629 3.83 3.99 -10.44
CA MET A 629 4.33 2.69 -9.96
C MET A 629 4.28 1.62 -11.06
N LEU A 630 3.16 1.52 -11.79
CA LEU A 630 3.04 0.59 -12.92
C LEU A 630 4.03 0.94 -14.04
N GLY A 631 4.25 2.22 -14.31
CA GLY A 631 5.25 2.70 -15.26
C GLY A 631 6.67 2.28 -14.87
N LEU A 632 7.04 2.38 -13.59
CA LEU A 632 8.34 1.93 -13.08
C LEU A 632 8.51 0.41 -13.22
N GLN A 633 7.47 -0.37 -12.92
CA GLN A 633 7.49 -1.83 -13.10
C GLN A 633 7.63 -2.20 -14.59
N PHE A 634 6.89 -1.53 -15.47
CA PHE A 634 6.97 -1.73 -16.90
C PHE A 634 8.35 -1.37 -17.46
N LEU A 635 8.93 -0.24 -17.03
CA LEU A 635 10.29 0.15 -17.38
C LEU A 635 11.31 -0.92 -16.96
N THR A 636 11.17 -1.45 -15.74
CA THR A 636 12.02 -2.53 -15.23
C THR A 636 11.91 -3.79 -16.09
N ALA A 637 10.69 -4.15 -16.50
CA ALA A 637 10.44 -5.25 -17.42
C ALA A 637 11.11 -5.02 -18.78
N VAL A 638 10.96 -3.83 -19.38
CA VAL A 638 11.57 -3.49 -20.66
C VAL A 638 13.09 -3.59 -20.59
N VAL A 639 13.72 -3.06 -19.54
CA VAL A 639 15.18 -3.14 -19.35
C VAL A 639 15.63 -4.59 -19.22
N ALA A 640 14.94 -5.40 -18.40
CA ALA A 640 15.25 -6.82 -18.21
C ALA A 640 15.20 -7.59 -19.55
N PHE A 641 14.11 -7.41 -20.30
CA PHE A 641 13.91 -8.07 -21.59
C PHE A 641 14.96 -7.65 -22.63
N ARG A 642 15.32 -6.36 -22.67
CA ARG A 642 16.38 -5.86 -23.57
C ARG A 642 17.76 -6.43 -23.20
N LEU A 643 18.05 -6.56 -21.91
CA LEU A 643 19.31 -7.17 -21.45
C LEU A 643 19.39 -8.65 -21.84
N ASP A 644 18.28 -9.38 -21.75
CA ASP A 644 18.20 -10.80 -22.07
C ASP A 644 17.92 -11.12 -23.54
N ARG A 645 17.73 -10.08 -24.37
CA ARG A 645 17.38 -10.16 -25.80
C ARG A 645 16.05 -10.92 -26.06
N GLU A 646 15.08 -10.76 -25.17
CA GLU A 646 13.74 -11.33 -25.30
C GLU A 646 12.79 -10.37 -26.04
N LYS A 647 11.77 -10.92 -26.70
CA LYS A 647 10.75 -10.13 -27.41
C LYS A 647 9.84 -9.42 -26.41
N LEU A 648 9.67 -8.11 -26.57
CA LEU A 648 8.83 -7.28 -25.70
C LEU A 648 7.33 -7.55 -25.84
N GLY A 649 6.91 -8.25 -26.90
CA GLY A 649 5.51 -8.49 -27.22
C GLY A 649 4.73 -9.27 -26.16
N VAL A 650 5.37 -9.90 -25.17
CA VAL A 650 4.65 -10.52 -24.04
C VAL A 650 4.27 -9.51 -22.95
N LEU A 651 4.92 -8.34 -22.89
CA LEU A 651 4.75 -7.39 -21.79
C LEU A 651 3.34 -6.77 -21.70
N TRP A 652 2.48 -6.92 -22.71
CA TRP A 652 1.08 -6.48 -22.61
C TRP A 652 0.31 -7.24 -21.51
N VAL A 653 0.75 -8.43 -21.10
CA VAL A 653 0.12 -9.17 -19.99
C VAL A 653 0.60 -8.71 -18.61
N LEU A 654 1.59 -7.80 -18.54
CA LEU A 654 2.16 -7.31 -17.28
C LEU A 654 1.13 -6.56 -16.42
N PRO A 655 0.30 -5.64 -16.95
CA PRO A 655 -0.75 -5.00 -16.16
C PRO A 655 -1.76 -6.00 -15.58
N LEU A 656 -2.04 -7.10 -16.31
CA LEU A 656 -2.94 -8.15 -15.85
C LEU A 656 -2.37 -8.97 -14.67
N GLN A 657 -1.04 -9.00 -14.49
CA GLN A 657 -0.43 -9.66 -13.33
C GLN A 657 -0.86 -9.05 -12.01
N GLN A 658 -1.20 -7.76 -11.99
CA GLN A 658 -1.54 -7.04 -10.76
C GLN A 658 -2.81 -7.59 -10.09
N PHE A 659 -3.75 -8.08 -10.88
CA PHE A 659 -5.08 -8.49 -10.41
C PHE A 659 -5.15 -9.96 -10.00
N VAL A 660 -4.34 -10.84 -10.60
CA VAL A 660 -4.42 -12.29 -10.34
C VAL A 660 -3.09 -12.83 -9.81
N TYR A 661 -2.01 -12.67 -10.58
CA TYR A 661 -0.71 -13.27 -10.27
C TYR A 661 -0.14 -12.74 -8.95
N ARG A 662 -0.15 -11.41 -8.78
CA ARG A 662 0.37 -10.72 -7.60
C ARG A 662 -0.41 -11.09 -6.34
N GLN A 663 -1.74 -11.16 -6.44
CA GLN A 663 -2.61 -11.56 -5.33
C GLN A 663 -2.34 -13.00 -4.89
N LEU A 664 -2.15 -13.92 -5.84
CA LEU A 664 -1.73 -15.29 -5.56
C LEU A 664 -0.38 -15.31 -4.81
N MET A 665 0.60 -14.50 -5.24
CA MET A 665 1.93 -14.48 -4.63
C MET A 665 1.88 -13.94 -3.19
N TYR A 666 1.01 -12.97 -2.89
CA TYR A 666 0.81 -12.50 -1.52
C TYR A 666 0.32 -13.62 -0.60
N LEU A 667 -0.72 -14.33 -1.02
CA LEU A 667 -1.31 -15.39 -0.21
C LEU A 667 -0.31 -16.52 0.02
N VAL A 668 0.44 -16.92 -1.02
CA VAL A 668 1.51 -17.91 -0.91
C VAL A 668 2.59 -17.46 0.06
N LEU A 669 3.03 -16.19 -0.02
CA LEU A 669 4.07 -15.67 0.85
C LEU A 669 3.59 -15.62 2.32
N VAL A 670 2.38 -15.12 2.57
CA VAL A 670 1.78 -15.10 3.91
C VAL A 670 1.70 -16.52 4.47
N GLN A 671 1.20 -17.49 3.69
CA GLN A 671 1.18 -18.89 4.11
C GLN A 671 2.58 -19.41 4.45
N SER A 672 3.57 -19.09 3.61
CA SER A 672 4.95 -19.54 3.79
C SER A 672 5.57 -18.95 5.05
N VAL A 673 5.33 -17.67 5.34
CA VAL A 673 5.83 -16.96 6.53
C VAL A 673 5.19 -17.52 7.79
N VAL A 674 3.86 -17.72 7.80
CA VAL A 674 3.16 -18.36 8.92
C VAL A 674 3.74 -19.75 9.19
N THR A 675 3.95 -20.55 8.14
CA THR A 675 4.56 -21.89 8.28
C THR A 675 5.99 -21.82 8.83
N ALA A 676 6.79 -20.85 8.37
CA ALA A 676 8.15 -20.64 8.86
C ALA A 676 8.20 -20.24 10.34
N LEU A 677 7.25 -19.42 10.79
CA LEU A 677 7.14 -19.01 12.19
C LEU A 677 6.63 -20.14 13.10
N THR A 678 5.74 -21.01 12.61
CA THR A 678 5.18 -22.13 13.39
C THR A 678 6.03 -23.40 13.34
N GLY A 679 7.02 -23.49 12.45
CA GLY A 679 7.94 -24.62 12.34
C GLY A 679 7.33 -25.87 11.70
N GLY A 680 6.22 -25.75 10.96
CA GLY A 680 5.55 -26.89 10.33
C GLY A 680 6.44 -27.57 9.27
N ARG A 681 6.66 -28.89 9.37
CA ARG A 681 7.37 -29.68 8.35
C ARG A 681 6.40 -30.08 7.24
N LEU A 682 6.78 -29.89 5.97
CA LEU A 682 6.01 -30.34 4.82
C LEU A 682 6.75 -31.39 3.99
N GLY A 683 6.00 -32.36 3.49
CA GLY A 683 6.46 -33.30 2.47
C GLY A 683 6.43 -32.71 1.06
N TRP A 684 7.17 -33.35 0.14
CA TRP A 684 7.28 -32.97 -1.27
C TRP A 684 5.93 -33.01 -2.00
N GLN A 685 5.62 -31.97 -2.80
CA GLN A 685 4.36 -31.84 -3.52
C GLN A 685 4.56 -31.93 -5.05
N LYS A 686 3.88 -32.91 -5.70
CA LYS A 686 4.04 -33.25 -7.12
C LYS A 686 3.41 -32.21 -8.08
N LEU A 687 4.10 -31.92 -9.18
CA LEU A 687 3.58 -31.19 -10.35
C LEU A 687 3.23 -32.20 -11.48
N ARG A 688 2.15 -31.95 -12.25
CA ARG A 688 1.87 -32.73 -13.48
C ARG A 688 2.59 -32.06 -14.64
N ARG A 689 3.42 -32.82 -15.36
CA ARG A 689 4.22 -32.38 -16.51
C ARG A 689 3.50 -32.69 -17.82
N THR A 690 3.74 -31.87 -18.85
CA THR A 690 3.22 -32.04 -20.22
C THR A 690 4.29 -32.35 -21.25
N GLY A 691 5.59 -32.25 -20.89
CA GLY A 691 6.72 -32.51 -21.79
C GLY A 691 7.10 -31.30 -22.66
N LEU A 692 8.37 -31.28 -23.11
CA LEU A 692 8.91 -30.29 -24.06
C LEU A 692 9.50 -31.02 -25.27
N ASP A 693 9.25 -30.50 -26.48
CA ASP A 693 9.90 -31.01 -27.71
C ASP A 693 11.38 -30.63 -27.73
N ALA A 694 12.24 -31.52 -28.27
CA ALA A 694 13.70 -31.29 -28.36
C ALA A 694 14.08 -30.09 -29.25
N ALA A 695 13.17 -29.63 -30.10
CA ALA A 695 13.29 -28.38 -30.85
C ALA A 695 12.62 -27.26 -30.04
N GLY A 696 13.40 -26.34 -29.48
CA GLY A 696 12.87 -25.16 -28.78
C GLY A 696 11.84 -24.39 -29.62
N PRO A 697 11.02 -23.51 -29.01
CA PRO A 697 9.92 -22.83 -29.68
C PRO A 697 10.45 -21.87 -30.77
N GLY A 698 10.61 -22.39 -31.99
CA GLY A 698 11.20 -21.67 -33.12
C GLY A 698 11.61 -22.52 -34.32
N GLN A 699 11.71 -23.86 -34.21
CA GLN A 699 12.04 -24.74 -35.33
C GLN A 699 10.90 -25.72 -35.69
N SER A 700 9.67 -25.23 -35.82
CA SER A 700 8.65 -25.98 -36.58
C SER A 700 9.03 -25.93 -38.07
N GLY A 701 9.64 -27.00 -38.55
CA GLY A 701 10.13 -27.13 -39.92
C GLY A 701 9.05 -26.91 -40.98
N ARG A 702 9.40 -26.19 -42.04
CA ARG A 702 8.74 -26.34 -43.34
C ARG A 702 9.04 -27.75 -43.86
N PRO A 703 8.08 -28.48 -44.42
CA PRO A 703 8.37 -29.75 -45.07
C PRO A 703 9.33 -29.49 -46.23
N VAL A 704 10.46 -30.19 -46.24
CA VAL A 704 11.34 -30.25 -47.40
C VAL A 704 10.58 -31.02 -48.48
N ALA A 705 10.26 -30.35 -49.59
CA ALA A 705 9.67 -31.00 -50.75
C ALA A 705 10.67 -32.01 -51.35
N PRO A 706 10.20 -33.19 -51.82
CA PRO A 706 11.10 -34.18 -52.40
C PRO A 706 11.63 -33.65 -53.73
N VAL A 707 12.94 -33.63 -53.88
CA VAL A 707 13.63 -33.38 -55.15
C VAL A 707 13.36 -34.59 -56.05
N THR A 708 12.37 -34.49 -56.93
CA THR A 708 12.23 -35.40 -58.06
C THR A 708 13.23 -35.01 -59.13
N GLY A 709 14.27 -35.81 -59.28
CA GLY A 709 15.13 -35.76 -60.45
C GLY A 709 14.40 -36.23 -61.71
N ARG A 710 14.58 -35.51 -62.81
CA ARG A 710 14.70 -36.07 -64.18
C ARG A 710 15.01 -34.94 -65.19
N ARG A 711 16.21 -35.07 -65.77
CA ARG A 711 16.76 -34.50 -67.02
C ARG A 711 16.75 -32.99 -67.22
#